data_AF-A0A0W8DG73-F1
#
_entry.id   AF-A0A0W8DG73-F1
#
_cell.length_a   1.000
_cell.length_b   1.000
_cell.length_c   1.000
_cell.angle_alpha   90.00
_cell.angle_beta   90.00
_cell.angle_gamma   90.00
#
_symmetry.space_group_name_H-M   'P 1'
#
loop_
_entity.id
_entity.type
_entity.pdbx_description
1 polymer ?
#
loop_
_entity_poly.entity_id
_entity_poly.type
_entity_poly.pdbx_seq_one_letter_code
_entity_poly.pdbx_strand_id
1 'polypeptide(L)'
;MLDTVTMERLLSAMYAREPHMKVVAAVTGGGVSVAESLFRPGSSSTMLHFAVPYSRASLQSFLSSVPSTSSKLKFCSADTSERMALAAWKKANDITRNEAEEDDTQAAAALPSALMRFRASLGIACTAGLATNYPKKGPHECFLSVCQARSVSKSTAFLQPKCETYHLQLDKTLGRSRTEEDHIVSRWLVYLLAKAADVDSEACSAFHDELMSAHTGSDAIVKLTSDEEDSSANNPLHDICIGKSDQLMSVAFLPEGPTESASGAGSTVAARGFDFRGLILPGSFNPLHKGHVDLARVAQQLVKDRTGVELPVAFELAVANADKGAIESSTISSRVAQFADGNASGLGAWPLLVTNATLFGQKAELLPGCAFVIGADTAVRIVDKKYYDMDEHKMVLALDRIARSDCSFVVAGRFDKKVENRFISADEVLDEHVPPHPRSTMSRRYDGRTTTFSPEGRLFQVEYAMEAINNAGSAVGILAKDGIVIAAEKKTVSKLLTPSKTSEKTIKLDDHLICAVAGLTADANILVNYARLSAQRYELAYQEKEPCEQLVQTICNYKQAYTQFGGQRPFGVSFLYAGWDRHHGFQLYHSDPSGNYGGWKATAIGANNRAAKSMLKSDYEEGMTVEDALAFSVKVMNKTMDSTSPSAEKLEFTTVTRNPDGKIVHRQLTEKETEELLQKAAADTASSGDM
;
A
#
# COMPACT_ATOMS: atom_id res chain seq x y z
N MET A 1 -26.23 39.09 3.38
CA MET A 1 -27.43 38.26 3.13
C MET A 1 -27.95 38.60 1.73
N LEU A 2 -27.16 38.27 0.71
CA LEU A 2 -27.55 38.42 -0.70
C LEU A 2 -27.83 37.01 -1.25
N ASP A 3 -29.02 36.90 -1.82
CA ASP A 3 -29.86 35.75 -2.19
C ASP A 3 -29.27 34.33 -2.18
N THR A 4 -29.81 33.54 -1.24
CA THR A 4 -29.70 32.08 -1.18
C THR A 4 -30.64 31.38 -2.17
N VAL A 5 -31.67 32.06 -2.72
CA VAL A 5 -32.78 31.41 -3.44
C VAL A 5 -32.34 30.74 -4.75
N THR A 6 -31.55 31.43 -5.59
CA THR A 6 -31.10 30.88 -6.88
C THR A 6 -30.13 29.71 -6.68
N MET A 7 -29.22 29.84 -5.72
CA MET A 7 -28.29 28.78 -5.34
C MET A 7 -29.01 27.56 -4.78
N GLU A 8 -30.02 27.77 -3.93
CA GLU A 8 -30.86 26.71 -3.36
C GLU A 8 -31.68 25.96 -4.44
N ARG A 9 -32.22 26.69 -5.42
CA ARG A 9 -32.91 26.11 -6.59
C ARG A 9 -31.97 25.22 -7.40
N LEU A 10 -30.75 25.69 -7.67
CA LEU A 10 -29.74 24.93 -8.41
C LEU A 10 -29.32 23.65 -7.69
N LEU A 11 -28.99 23.75 -6.40
CA LEU A 11 -28.61 22.58 -5.61
C LEU A 11 -29.75 21.55 -5.55
N SER A 12 -30.99 22.01 -5.39
CA SER A 12 -32.17 21.13 -5.39
C SER A 12 -32.36 20.44 -6.76
N ALA A 13 -32.20 21.17 -7.87
CA ALA A 13 -32.27 20.61 -9.21
C ALA A 13 -31.16 19.56 -9.46
N MET A 14 -29.95 19.81 -8.97
CA MET A 14 -28.85 18.84 -9.06
C MET A 14 -29.12 17.54 -8.29
N TYR A 15 -29.70 17.64 -7.09
CA TYR A 15 -30.01 16.45 -6.28
C TYR A 15 -31.24 15.68 -6.77
N ALA A 16 -32.17 16.36 -7.43
CA ALA A 16 -33.35 15.74 -8.05
C ALA A 16 -33.07 15.12 -9.43
N ARG A 17 -31.88 15.33 -10.01
CA ARG A 17 -31.52 14.81 -11.33
C ARG A 17 -31.48 13.27 -11.34
N GLU A 18 -32.13 12.67 -12.34
CA GLU A 18 -32.03 11.26 -12.67
C GLU A 18 -31.42 11.06 -14.07
N PRO A 19 -30.48 10.11 -14.26
CA PRO A 19 -29.80 9.36 -13.21
C PRO A 19 -28.95 10.28 -12.31
N HIS A 20 -28.80 9.90 -11.05
CA HIS A 20 -28.01 10.66 -10.09
C HIS A 20 -26.55 10.79 -10.55
N MET A 21 -26.00 12.00 -10.47
CA MET A 21 -24.56 12.21 -10.61
C MET A 21 -23.83 11.73 -9.38
N LYS A 22 -22.53 11.47 -9.52
CA LYS A 22 -21.69 10.95 -8.45
C LYS A 22 -20.50 11.86 -8.28
N VAL A 23 -20.60 12.77 -7.32
CA VAL A 23 -19.73 13.93 -7.15
C VAL A 23 -18.73 13.71 -6.03
N VAL A 24 -17.45 13.89 -6.34
CA VAL A 24 -16.39 14.07 -5.34
C VAL A 24 -15.78 15.45 -5.52
N ALA A 25 -15.65 16.18 -4.42
CA ALA A 25 -15.07 17.52 -4.39
C ALA A 25 -13.74 17.53 -3.64
N ALA A 26 -12.75 18.26 -4.14
CA ALA A 26 -11.45 18.41 -3.48
C ALA A 26 -10.96 19.86 -3.51
N VAL A 27 -10.79 20.49 -2.35
CA VAL A 27 -10.40 21.90 -2.27
C VAL A 27 -9.16 22.11 -1.40
N THR A 28 -8.28 23.04 -1.78
CA THR A 28 -7.11 23.41 -0.98
C THR A 28 -6.84 24.90 -1.06
N GLY A 29 -6.51 25.51 0.08
CA GLY A 29 -6.22 26.93 0.16
C GLY A 29 -7.40 27.87 -0.11
N GLY A 30 -8.60 27.38 -0.40
CA GLY A 30 -9.83 28.17 -0.54
C GLY A 30 -10.99 27.38 -1.17
N GLY A 31 -12.23 27.80 -0.91
CA GLY A 31 -13.46 27.12 -1.31
C GLY A 31 -13.96 26.06 -0.31
N VAL A 32 -13.50 26.10 0.94
CA VAL A 32 -13.90 25.10 1.97
C VAL A 32 -15.33 25.34 2.43
N SER A 33 -15.80 26.61 2.46
CA SER A 33 -17.15 26.96 2.91
C SER A 33 -18.25 26.31 2.05
N VAL A 34 -17.93 25.90 0.81
CA VAL A 34 -18.88 25.19 -0.07
C VAL A 34 -19.38 23.86 0.53
N ALA A 35 -18.62 23.25 1.44
CA ALA A 35 -18.98 21.98 2.05
C ALA A 35 -20.34 22.05 2.77
N GLU A 36 -20.61 23.16 3.47
CA GLU A 36 -21.87 23.37 4.19
C GLU A 36 -23.07 23.42 3.22
N SER A 37 -22.86 23.98 2.02
CA SER A 37 -23.92 24.04 1.00
C SER A 37 -24.13 22.71 0.29
N LEU A 38 -23.05 21.95 0.03
CA LEU A 38 -23.12 20.70 -0.73
C LEU A 38 -23.58 19.50 0.11
N PHE A 39 -23.25 19.45 1.40
CA PHE A 39 -23.54 18.30 2.27
C PHE A 39 -24.74 18.59 3.17
N ARG A 40 -25.93 18.44 2.60
CA ARG A 40 -27.21 18.74 3.23
C ARG A 40 -28.21 17.59 3.05
N PRO A 41 -29.35 17.59 3.77
CA PRO A 41 -30.38 16.56 3.57
C PRO A 41 -30.77 16.41 2.10
N GLY A 42 -30.77 15.18 1.59
CA GLY A 42 -31.07 14.87 0.20
C GLY A 42 -29.87 14.89 -0.76
N SER A 43 -28.67 15.28 -0.31
CA SER A 43 -27.49 15.28 -1.19
C SER A 43 -26.71 13.97 -1.24
N SER A 44 -27.01 12.98 -0.40
CA SER A 44 -26.24 11.73 -0.26
C SER A 44 -26.21 10.84 -1.51
N SER A 45 -27.24 10.89 -2.36
CA SER A 45 -27.24 10.16 -3.63
C SER A 45 -26.31 10.78 -4.67
N THR A 46 -25.94 12.07 -4.48
CA THR A 46 -25.14 12.86 -5.41
C THR A 46 -23.73 13.15 -4.90
N MET A 47 -23.59 13.65 -3.66
CA MET A 47 -22.33 14.03 -3.04
C MET A 47 -21.73 12.86 -2.27
N LEU A 48 -20.65 12.29 -2.79
CA LEU A 48 -20.01 11.09 -2.22
C LEU A 48 -18.90 11.41 -1.23
N HIS A 49 -18.09 12.42 -1.53
CA HIS A 49 -16.91 12.72 -0.73
C HIS A 49 -16.44 14.17 -0.89
N PHE A 50 -15.92 14.75 0.19
CA PHE A 50 -15.29 16.06 0.22
C PHE A 50 -13.90 15.96 0.85
N ALA A 51 -12.87 16.28 0.07
CA ALA A 51 -11.48 16.21 0.52
C ALA A 51 -10.88 17.62 0.67
N VAL A 52 -10.12 17.84 1.75
CA VAL A 52 -9.34 19.06 1.97
C VAL A 52 -7.86 18.71 2.11
N PRO A 53 -7.15 18.44 0.98
CA PRO A 53 -5.73 18.10 1.01
C PRO A 53 -4.86 19.35 1.28
N TYR A 54 -4.84 19.77 2.55
CA TYR A 54 -4.30 21.08 2.94
C TYR A 54 -2.77 21.11 3.03
N SER A 55 -2.15 20.01 3.48
CA SER A 55 -0.69 19.91 3.61
C SER A 55 -0.03 19.36 2.34
N ARG A 56 1.28 19.58 2.16
CA ARG A 56 2.04 19.05 1.00
C ARG A 56 1.89 17.53 0.85
N ALA A 57 2.07 16.81 1.96
CA ALA A 57 2.02 15.36 1.98
C ALA A 57 0.61 14.85 1.67
N SER A 58 -0.42 15.53 2.20
CA SER A 58 -1.82 15.18 1.92
C SER A 58 -2.18 15.40 0.45
N LEU A 59 -1.74 16.52 -0.15
CA LEU A 59 -1.93 16.77 -1.57
C LEU A 59 -1.17 15.75 -2.45
N GLN A 60 0.07 15.41 -2.10
CA GLN A 60 0.82 14.37 -2.81
C GLN A 60 0.15 12.99 -2.70
N SER A 61 -0.38 12.64 -1.53
CA SER A 61 -1.12 11.40 -1.33
C SER A 61 -2.41 11.38 -2.15
N PHE A 62 -3.17 12.48 -2.17
CA PHE A 62 -4.39 12.61 -2.97
C PHE A 62 -4.12 12.49 -4.48
N LEU A 63 -2.99 13.01 -4.95
CA LEU A 63 -2.57 12.98 -6.36
C LEU A 63 -1.81 11.71 -6.76
N SER A 64 -1.64 10.73 -5.87
CA SER A 64 -0.86 9.51 -6.15
C SER A 64 -1.36 8.70 -7.34
N SER A 65 -2.67 8.74 -7.62
CA SER A 65 -3.30 8.05 -8.75
C SER A 65 -3.27 8.82 -10.07
N VAL A 66 -2.67 10.02 -10.08
CA VAL A 66 -2.61 10.90 -11.25
C VAL A 66 -1.15 11.36 -11.46
N PRO A 67 -0.43 10.75 -12.42
CA PRO A 67 0.97 11.08 -12.67
C PRO A 67 1.15 12.56 -13.06
N SER A 68 2.34 13.09 -12.73
CA SER A 68 2.74 14.47 -13.03
C SER A 68 3.75 14.47 -14.18
N THR A 69 3.61 15.37 -15.15
CA THR A 69 4.69 15.68 -16.11
C THR A 69 5.72 16.64 -15.53
N SER A 70 5.36 17.39 -14.49
CA SER A 70 6.26 18.34 -13.81
C SER A 70 6.97 17.70 -12.61
N SER A 71 8.27 17.97 -12.48
CA SER A 71 9.09 17.55 -11.34
C SER A 71 8.79 18.32 -10.05
N LYS A 72 8.08 19.46 -10.12
CA LYS A 72 7.79 20.32 -8.96
C LYS A 72 6.30 20.63 -8.83
N LEU A 73 5.67 20.07 -7.81
CA LEU A 73 4.29 20.37 -7.43
C LEU A 73 4.16 21.83 -6.96
N LYS A 74 3.36 22.61 -7.69
CA LYS A 74 2.88 23.95 -7.29
C LYS A 74 1.55 23.80 -6.56
N PHE A 75 1.38 24.44 -5.41
CA PHE A 75 0.15 24.26 -4.63
C PHE A 75 -1.07 24.95 -5.25
N CYS A 76 -0.88 26.13 -5.81
CA CYS A 76 -1.92 26.90 -6.49
C CYS A 76 -1.53 27.04 -7.96
N SER A 77 -2.16 26.26 -8.83
CA SER A 77 -1.96 26.30 -10.28
C SER A 77 -3.02 25.50 -11.01
N ALA A 78 -3.26 25.84 -12.27
CA ALA A 78 -4.16 25.10 -13.17
C ALA A 78 -3.87 23.59 -13.21
N ASP A 79 -2.61 23.18 -13.41
CA ASP A 79 -2.19 21.76 -13.43
C ASP A 79 -2.61 21.00 -12.16
N THR A 80 -2.33 21.57 -10.99
CA THR A 80 -2.69 20.94 -9.71
C THR A 80 -4.20 20.84 -9.53
N SER A 81 -4.96 21.88 -9.89
CA SER A 81 -6.43 21.85 -9.83
C SER A 81 -7.02 20.81 -10.78
N GLU A 82 -6.50 20.73 -12.00
CA GLU A 82 -6.92 19.77 -13.02
C GLU A 82 -6.65 18.32 -12.56
N ARG A 83 -5.46 18.06 -12.04
CA ARG A 83 -5.09 16.75 -11.49
C ARG A 83 -5.92 16.38 -10.26
N MET A 84 -6.25 17.35 -9.42
CA MET A 84 -7.16 17.14 -8.29
C MET A 84 -8.58 16.79 -8.76
N ALA A 85 -9.09 17.46 -9.79
CA ALA A 85 -10.42 17.16 -10.36
C ALA A 85 -10.45 15.76 -11.00
N LEU A 86 -9.38 15.37 -11.72
CA LEU A 86 -9.26 14.03 -12.28
C LEU A 86 -9.15 12.95 -11.18
N ALA A 87 -8.38 13.21 -10.12
CA ALA A 87 -8.29 12.31 -8.97
C ALA A 87 -9.64 12.17 -8.25
N ALA A 88 -10.39 13.26 -8.10
CA ALA A 88 -11.74 13.26 -7.55
C ALA A 88 -12.71 12.46 -8.45
N TRP A 89 -12.65 12.64 -9.77
CA TRP A 89 -13.46 11.86 -10.73
C TRP A 89 -13.17 10.36 -10.63
N LYS A 90 -11.89 9.95 -10.57
CA LYS A 90 -11.50 8.55 -10.34
C LYS A 90 -12.05 8.03 -9.01
N LYS A 91 -11.94 8.83 -7.95
CA LYS A 91 -12.44 8.47 -6.62
C LYS A 91 -13.96 8.28 -6.59
N ALA A 92 -14.71 9.07 -7.36
CA ALA A 92 -16.16 8.90 -7.52
C ALA A 92 -16.49 7.54 -8.16
N ASN A 93 -15.76 7.16 -9.21
CA ASN A 93 -15.92 5.86 -9.87
C ASN A 93 -15.56 4.70 -8.92
N ASP A 94 -14.50 4.84 -8.11
CA ASP A 94 -14.12 3.84 -7.11
C ASP A 94 -15.17 3.66 -6.01
N ILE A 95 -15.68 4.75 -5.43
CA ILE A 95 -16.70 4.68 -4.36
C ILE A 95 -17.96 3.99 -4.88
N THR A 96 -18.45 4.42 -6.05
CA THR A 96 -19.67 3.87 -6.66
C THR A 96 -19.52 2.42 -7.11
N ARG A 97 -18.30 1.99 -7.51
CA ARG A 97 -18.01 0.58 -7.74
C ARG A 97 -18.11 -0.20 -6.44
N ASN A 98 -17.45 0.26 -5.38
CA ASN A 98 -17.43 -0.46 -4.10
C ASN A 98 -18.84 -0.59 -3.51
N GLU A 99 -19.66 0.46 -3.54
CA GLU A 99 -21.07 0.40 -3.14
C GLU A 99 -21.85 -0.64 -3.97
N ALA A 100 -21.68 -0.63 -5.29
CA ALA A 100 -22.35 -1.61 -6.14
C ALA A 100 -21.88 -3.06 -5.88
N GLU A 101 -20.60 -3.27 -5.60
CA GLU A 101 -20.03 -4.58 -5.29
C GLU A 101 -20.55 -5.15 -3.96
N GLU A 102 -20.81 -4.29 -2.97
CA GLU A 102 -21.44 -4.62 -1.70
C GLU A 102 -22.93 -5.01 -1.86
N ASP A 103 -23.65 -4.31 -2.74
CA ASP A 103 -25.07 -4.57 -3.02
C ASP A 103 -25.30 -5.86 -3.84
N ASP A 104 -24.65 -5.95 -5.01
CA ASP A 104 -24.70 -7.10 -5.91
C ASP A 104 -23.42 -7.16 -6.74
N THR A 105 -22.49 -8.00 -6.30
CA THR A 105 -21.18 -8.18 -6.93
C THR A 105 -21.29 -8.58 -8.41
N GLN A 106 -22.31 -9.34 -8.81
CA GLN A 106 -22.48 -9.78 -10.19
C GLN A 106 -23.03 -8.66 -11.07
N ALA A 107 -24.03 -7.91 -10.60
CA ALA A 107 -24.54 -6.75 -11.31
C ALA A 107 -23.50 -5.61 -11.41
N ALA A 108 -22.68 -5.43 -10.37
CA ALA A 108 -21.62 -4.43 -10.33
C ALA A 108 -20.55 -4.65 -11.40
N ALA A 109 -20.23 -5.92 -11.66
CA ALA A 109 -19.24 -6.35 -12.65
C ALA A 109 -19.76 -6.23 -14.10
N ALA A 110 -21.07 -6.10 -14.32
CA ALA A 110 -21.63 -6.00 -15.67
C ALA A 110 -21.14 -4.75 -16.41
N LEU A 111 -20.80 -4.90 -17.69
CA LEU A 111 -20.29 -3.80 -18.50
C LEU A 111 -21.23 -2.58 -18.59
N PRO A 112 -22.57 -2.74 -18.75
CA PRO A 112 -23.48 -1.60 -18.72
C PRO A 112 -23.42 -0.82 -17.40
N SER A 113 -23.27 -1.53 -16.27
CA SER A 113 -23.13 -0.93 -14.94
C SER A 113 -21.84 -0.10 -14.83
N ALA A 114 -20.71 -0.65 -15.31
CA ALA A 114 -19.44 0.07 -15.38
C ALA A 114 -19.52 1.32 -16.27
N LEU A 115 -20.18 1.23 -17.43
CA LEU A 115 -20.38 2.36 -18.34
C LEU A 115 -21.28 3.45 -17.74
N MET A 116 -22.32 3.06 -17.00
CA MET A 116 -23.17 4.00 -16.26
C MET A 116 -22.37 4.74 -15.18
N ARG A 117 -21.57 4.05 -14.37
CA ARG A 117 -20.71 4.69 -13.34
C ARG A 117 -19.70 5.66 -13.96
N PHE A 118 -19.07 5.27 -15.07
CA PHE A 118 -18.15 6.12 -15.82
C PHE A 118 -18.81 7.42 -16.28
N ARG A 119 -20.05 7.35 -16.81
CA ARG A 119 -20.83 8.51 -17.27
C ARG A 119 -21.36 9.38 -16.12
N ALA A 120 -21.70 8.79 -14.98
CA ALA A 120 -22.27 9.49 -13.84
C ALA A 120 -21.23 10.19 -12.95
N SER A 121 -19.96 9.77 -13.02
CA SER A 121 -18.89 10.29 -12.17
C SER A 121 -18.50 11.72 -12.54
N LEU A 122 -18.35 12.58 -11.52
CA LEU A 122 -17.96 13.97 -11.63
C LEU A 122 -16.96 14.32 -10.52
N GLY A 123 -15.81 14.87 -10.92
CA GLY A 123 -14.81 15.41 -10.00
C GLY A 123 -14.77 16.93 -10.08
N ILE A 124 -14.82 17.62 -8.96
CA ILE A 124 -14.62 19.08 -8.91
C ILE A 124 -13.48 19.41 -7.95
N ALA A 125 -12.63 20.37 -8.34
CA ALA A 125 -11.52 20.78 -7.51
C ALA A 125 -11.25 22.28 -7.52
N CYS A 126 -10.66 22.76 -6.42
CA CYS A 126 -10.15 24.11 -6.30
C CYS A 126 -8.76 24.11 -5.65
N THR A 127 -7.84 24.85 -6.25
CA THR A 127 -6.61 25.28 -5.57
C THR A 127 -6.62 26.79 -5.47
N ALA A 128 -6.41 27.35 -4.28
CA ALA A 128 -6.44 28.78 -4.11
C ALA A 128 -5.27 29.31 -3.26
N GLY A 129 -4.84 30.51 -3.62
CA GLY A 129 -3.96 31.34 -2.82
C GLY A 129 -4.70 32.61 -2.43
N LEU A 130 -5.58 32.54 -1.43
CA LEU A 130 -6.36 33.69 -0.95
C LEU A 130 -5.60 34.51 0.10
N ALA A 131 -6.27 35.50 0.67
CA ALA A 131 -5.78 36.33 1.78
C ALA A 131 -5.26 35.48 2.96
N THR A 132 -4.25 36.00 3.66
CA THR A 132 -3.61 35.36 4.81
C THR A 132 -3.47 36.34 5.97
N ASN A 133 -3.28 35.81 7.18
CA ASN A 133 -3.03 36.60 8.39
C ASN A 133 -1.62 37.25 8.43
N TYR A 134 -0.75 36.94 7.47
CA TYR A 134 0.54 37.60 7.25
C TYR A 134 0.60 38.24 5.86
N PRO A 135 1.50 39.22 5.62
CA PRO A 135 1.65 39.87 4.31
C PRO A 135 2.08 38.87 3.23
N LYS A 136 1.14 38.51 2.34
CA LYS A 136 1.39 37.63 1.20
C LYS A 136 1.97 38.42 0.01
N LYS A 137 3.04 37.92 -0.60
CA LYS A 137 3.51 38.36 -1.93
C LYS A 137 2.80 37.53 -3.02
N GLY A 138 2.30 38.19 -4.06
CA GLY A 138 1.54 37.56 -5.16
C GLY A 138 0.03 37.91 -5.15
N PRO A 139 -0.67 37.57 -6.25
CA PRO A 139 -2.10 37.85 -6.41
C PRO A 139 -2.96 36.96 -5.50
N HIS A 140 -4.23 37.34 -5.33
CA HIS A 140 -5.25 36.46 -4.76
C HIS A 140 -5.91 35.76 -5.93
N GLU A 141 -5.64 34.48 -6.09
CA GLU A 141 -6.01 33.72 -7.27
C GLU A 141 -6.44 32.31 -6.89
N CYS A 142 -7.28 31.72 -7.71
CA CYS A 142 -7.72 30.35 -7.58
C CYS A 142 -7.97 29.71 -8.95
N PHE A 143 -7.76 28.40 -8.99
CA PHE A 143 -7.97 27.58 -10.17
C PHE A 143 -9.04 26.57 -9.83
N LEU A 144 -10.17 26.63 -10.53
CA LEU A 144 -11.32 25.76 -10.36
C LEU A 144 -11.38 24.79 -11.55
N SER A 145 -11.42 23.50 -11.30
CA SER A 145 -11.46 22.49 -12.36
C SER A 145 -12.63 21.54 -12.17
N VAL A 146 -13.35 21.24 -13.25
CA VAL A 146 -14.39 20.20 -13.26
C VAL A 146 -14.01 19.12 -14.26
N CYS A 147 -14.01 17.87 -13.81
CA CYS A 147 -13.72 16.69 -14.60
C CYS A 147 -14.96 15.80 -14.71
N GLN A 148 -15.33 15.46 -15.94
CA GLN A 148 -16.45 14.55 -16.23
C GLN A 148 -16.22 13.81 -17.54
N ALA A 149 -16.94 12.71 -17.75
CA ALA A 149 -16.94 12.02 -19.03
C ALA A 149 -17.71 12.86 -20.08
N ARG A 150 -17.03 13.27 -21.17
CA ARG A 150 -17.66 14.00 -22.29
C ARG A 150 -17.52 13.23 -23.59
N SER A 151 -18.53 13.34 -24.46
CA SER A 151 -18.42 12.92 -25.86
C SER A 151 -17.64 13.96 -26.66
N VAL A 152 -16.72 13.50 -27.51
CA VAL A 152 -15.86 14.38 -28.33
C VAL A 152 -16.46 14.64 -29.72
N SER A 153 -17.44 13.86 -30.17
CA SER A 153 -18.05 14.00 -31.50
C SER A 153 -19.57 13.78 -31.45
N LYS A 154 -20.28 14.41 -32.39
CA LYS A 154 -21.70 14.13 -32.68
C LYS A 154 -21.91 12.87 -33.53
N SER A 155 -20.86 12.36 -34.20
CA SER A 155 -20.93 11.22 -35.13
C SER A 155 -20.35 9.91 -34.57
N THR A 156 -19.57 9.95 -33.49
CA THR A 156 -18.98 8.79 -32.81
C THR A 156 -19.02 9.00 -31.30
N ALA A 157 -19.58 8.05 -30.56
CA ALA A 157 -19.69 8.07 -29.10
C ALA A 157 -18.33 7.77 -28.43
N PHE A 158 -17.31 8.61 -28.68
CA PHE A 158 -16.04 8.53 -27.98
C PHE A 158 -16.11 9.32 -26.66
N LEU A 159 -16.01 8.60 -25.54
CA LEU A 159 -16.06 9.14 -24.19
C LEU A 159 -14.65 9.24 -23.58
N GLN A 160 -14.33 10.35 -22.94
CA GLN A 160 -13.12 10.48 -22.14
C GLN A 160 -13.34 11.44 -20.97
N PRO A 161 -12.60 11.29 -19.85
CA PRO A 161 -12.58 12.29 -18.81
C PRO A 161 -11.97 13.58 -19.37
N LYS A 162 -12.74 14.67 -19.39
CA LYS A 162 -12.28 15.99 -19.82
C LYS A 162 -12.39 16.95 -18.64
N CYS A 163 -11.29 17.66 -18.38
CA CYS A 163 -11.25 18.72 -17.39
C CYS A 163 -11.51 20.07 -18.05
N GLU A 164 -12.37 20.88 -17.45
CA GLU A 164 -12.51 22.30 -17.75
C GLU A 164 -11.95 23.11 -16.58
N THR A 165 -10.96 23.96 -16.86
CA THR A 165 -10.23 24.72 -15.84
C THR A 165 -10.50 26.21 -15.99
N TYR A 166 -10.85 26.86 -14.89
CA TYR A 166 -11.15 28.28 -14.79
C TYR A 166 -10.16 28.94 -13.82
N HIS A 167 -9.65 30.10 -14.21
CA HIS A 167 -8.79 30.93 -13.37
C HIS A 167 -9.60 32.12 -12.88
N LEU A 168 -9.82 32.18 -11.57
CA LEU A 168 -10.49 33.28 -10.88
C LEU A 168 -9.46 34.09 -10.09
N GLN A 169 -9.28 35.35 -10.49
CA GLN A 169 -8.41 36.31 -9.85
C GLN A 169 -9.26 37.31 -9.06
N LEU A 170 -8.90 37.53 -7.81
CA LEU A 170 -9.58 38.45 -6.89
C LEU A 170 -8.74 39.72 -6.69
N ASP A 171 -9.43 40.86 -6.68
CA ASP A 171 -8.81 42.16 -6.46
C ASP A 171 -8.36 42.31 -5.00
N LYS A 172 -7.04 42.28 -4.82
CA LYS A 172 -6.38 42.42 -3.52
C LYS A 172 -6.52 43.83 -2.93
N THR A 173 -6.80 44.85 -3.74
CA THR A 173 -6.91 46.25 -3.27
C THR A 173 -8.19 46.51 -2.46
N LEU A 174 -9.18 45.62 -2.59
CA LEU A 174 -10.46 45.73 -1.88
C LEU A 174 -10.39 45.31 -0.41
N GLY A 175 -9.25 44.77 0.06
CA GLY A 175 -9.03 44.49 1.48
C GLY A 175 -9.94 43.41 2.07
N ARG A 176 -10.49 42.52 1.24
CA ARG A 176 -11.37 41.42 1.67
C ARG A 176 -10.68 40.51 2.67
N SER A 177 -11.44 40.05 3.65
CA SER A 177 -11.03 39.01 4.57
C SER A 177 -10.91 37.67 3.83
N ARG A 178 -10.13 36.76 4.41
CA ARG A 178 -10.02 35.37 3.93
C ARG A 178 -11.39 34.69 3.82
N THR A 179 -12.28 34.96 4.77
CA THR A 179 -13.63 34.37 4.78
C THR A 179 -14.47 34.87 3.61
N GLU A 180 -14.44 36.17 3.30
CA GLU A 180 -15.17 36.74 2.17
C GLU A 180 -14.66 36.18 0.84
N GLU A 181 -13.35 36.08 0.66
CA GLU A 181 -12.77 35.46 -0.54
C GLU A 181 -13.15 33.98 -0.67
N ASP A 182 -13.16 33.22 0.43
CA ASP A 182 -13.56 31.81 0.42
C ASP A 182 -15.02 31.61 0.02
N HIS A 183 -15.92 32.53 0.42
CA HIS A 183 -17.33 32.50 0.02
C HIS A 183 -17.50 32.77 -1.48
N ILE A 184 -16.74 33.72 -2.04
CA ILE A 184 -16.78 33.99 -3.49
C ILE A 184 -16.37 32.73 -4.26
N VAL A 185 -15.25 32.10 -3.88
CA VAL A 185 -14.78 30.85 -4.50
C VAL A 185 -15.81 29.72 -4.36
N SER A 186 -16.46 29.61 -3.20
CA SER A 186 -17.47 28.58 -2.93
C SER A 186 -18.69 28.71 -3.83
N ARG A 187 -19.16 29.94 -4.09
CA ARG A 187 -20.30 30.15 -5.01
C ARG A 187 -19.93 29.78 -6.46
N TRP A 188 -18.71 30.08 -6.89
CA TRP A 188 -18.21 29.64 -8.19
C TRP A 188 -18.13 28.11 -8.32
N LEU A 189 -17.73 27.41 -7.27
CA LEU A 189 -17.74 25.93 -7.24
C LEU A 189 -19.15 25.38 -7.47
N VAL A 190 -20.17 25.97 -6.85
CA VAL A 190 -21.57 25.56 -7.02
C VAL A 190 -22.05 25.81 -8.44
N TYR A 191 -21.75 26.98 -9.02
CA TYR A 191 -22.08 27.29 -10.40
C TYR A 191 -21.44 26.30 -11.37
N LEU A 192 -20.13 26.04 -11.25
CA LEU A 192 -19.42 25.13 -12.14
C LEU A 192 -19.93 23.70 -12.03
N LEU A 193 -20.31 23.28 -10.82
CA LEU A 193 -20.91 21.97 -10.58
C LEU A 193 -22.32 21.87 -11.22
N ALA A 194 -23.17 22.87 -11.05
CA ALA A 194 -24.51 22.92 -11.66
C ALA A 194 -24.44 22.98 -13.20
N LYS A 195 -23.52 23.79 -13.74
CA LYS A 195 -23.25 23.87 -15.18
C LYS A 195 -22.79 22.52 -15.74
N ALA A 196 -21.94 21.80 -15.01
CA ALA A 196 -21.49 20.48 -15.41
C ALA A 196 -22.61 19.42 -15.31
N ALA A 197 -23.52 19.58 -14.34
CA ALA A 197 -24.68 18.71 -14.18
C ALA A 197 -25.71 18.80 -15.32
N ASP A 198 -25.68 19.90 -16.06
CA ASP A 198 -26.63 20.24 -17.11
C ASP A 198 -28.08 20.23 -16.58
N VAL A 199 -28.30 20.90 -15.45
CA VAL A 199 -29.61 21.03 -14.79
C VAL A 199 -30.06 22.49 -14.76
N ASP A 200 -31.36 22.71 -14.97
CA ASP A 200 -32.03 24.02 -14.83
C ASP A 200 -31.24 25.17 -15.47
N SER A 201 -31.16 25.15 -16.81
CA SER A 201 -30.34 26.09 -17.59
C SER A 201 -30.67 27.56 -17.32
N GLU A 202 -31.95 27.87 -17.05
CA GLU A 202 -32.40 29.21 -16.70
C GLU A 202 -31.87 29.64 -15.33
N ALA A 203 -32.00 28.81 -14.29
CA ALA A 203 -31.42 29.10 -12.98
C ALA A 203 -29.88 29.18 -13.04
N CYS A 204 -29.25 28.36 -13.88
CA CYS A 204 -27.80 28.36 -14.06
C CYS A 204 -27.33 29.67 -14.72
N SER A 205 -28.06 30.18 -15.72
CA SER A 205 -27.80 31.48 -16.34
C SER A 205 -28.01 32.62 -15.36
N ALA A 206 -29.13 32.61 -14.62
CA ALA A 206 -29.42 33.65 -13.63
C ALA A 206 -28.35 33.71 -12.51
N PHE A 207 -27.89 32.55 -12.04
CA PHE A 207 -26.82 32.49 -11.04
C PHE A 207 -25.46 32.93 -11.61
N HIS A 208 -25.19 32.66 -12.89
CA HIS A 208 -24.01 33.19 -13.56
C HIS A 208 -24.05 34.72 -13.62
N ASP A 209 -25.17 35.30 -14.05
CA ASP A 209 -25.34 36.75 -14.12
C ASP A 209 -25.21 37.40 -12.74
N GLU A 210 -25.74 36.75 -11.70
CA GLU A 210 -25.56 37.18 -10.30
C GLU A 210 -24.07 37.19 -9.91
N LEU A 211 -23.34 36.11 -10.17
CA LEU A 211 -21.90 36.04 -9.91
C LEU A 211 -21.13 37.13 -10.66
N MET A 212 -21.46 37.35 -11.94
CA MET A 212 -20.85 38.40 -12.77
C MET A 212 -21.17 39.80 -12.25
N SER A 213 -22.40 40.06 -11.83
CA SER A 213 -22.81 41.35 -11.24
C SER A 213 -22.15 41.64 -9.89
N ALA A 214 -21.79 40.59 -9.15
CA ALA A 214 -21.08 40.70 -7.87
C ALA A 214 -19.58 40.99 -8.02
N HIS A 215 -19.03 40.99 -9.25
CA HIS A 215 -17.62 41.36 -9.46
C HIS A 215 -17.41 42.79 -9.03
N THR A 216 -16.37 43.02 -8.23
CA THR A 216 -16.01 44.35 -7.76
C THR A 216 -14.53 44.60 -8.01
N GLY A 217 -14.17 45.85 -8.33
CA GLY A 217 -12.80 46.21 -8.69
C GLY A 217 -12.32 45.49 -9.95
N SER A 218 -11.16 44.84 -9.84
CA SER A 218 -10.48 44.08 -10.91
C SER A 218 -10.63 42.56 -10.80
N ASP A 219 -11.66 42.06 -10.12
CA ASP A 219 -11.99 40.63 -10.14
C ASP A 219 -12.19 40.14 -11.58
N ALA A 220 -11.65 38.97 -11.92
CA ALA A 220 -11.79 38.39 -13.25
C ALA A 220 -11.83 36.87 -13.19
N ILE A 221 -12.69 36.26 -14.00
CA ILE A 221 -12.69 34.81 -14.24
C ILE A 221 -12.46 34.53 -15.72
N VAL A 222 -11.55 33.61 -16.02
CA VAL A 222 -11.22 33.22 -17.40
C VAL A 222 -11.20 31.70 -17.50
N LYS A 223 -11.88 31.14 -18.51
CA LYS A 223 -11.74 29.72 -18.87
C LYS A 223 -10.38 29.53 -19.55
N LEU A 224 -9.52 28.69 -18.97
CA LEU A 224 -8.17 28.45 -19.49
C LEU A 224 -8.12 27.37 -20.57
N THR A 225 -9.09 26.45 -20.55
CA THR A 225 -9.20 25.38 -21.56
C THR A 225 -9.86 25.93 -22.82
N SER A 226 -9.24 25.77 -23.99
CA SER A 226 -9.83 26.16 -25.27
C SER A 226 -11.08 25.33 -25.57
N ASP A 227 -12.08 25.97 -26.16
CA ASP A 227 -13.29 25.32 -26.69
C ASP A 227 -13.06 24.73 -28.09
N GLU A 228 -11.81 24.67 -28.57
CA GLU A 228 -11.48 24.03 -29.84
C GLU A 228 -11.89 22.56 -29.76
N GLU A 229 -13.04 22.26 -30.36
CA GLU A 229 -13.34 20.95 -30.92
C GLU A 229 -12.17 20.67 -31.87
N ASP A 230 -11.26 19.76 -31.48
CA ASP A 230 -10.24 19.23 -32.38
C ASP A 230 -10.97 18.79 -33.66
N SER A 231 -10.91 19.64 -34.68
CA SER A 231 -11.66 19.51 -35.93
C SER A 231 -11.01 18.50 -36.88
N SER A 232 -9.90 17.90 -36.48
CA SER A 232 -9.49 16.60 -36.99
C SER A 232 -10.39 15.55 -36.35
N ALA A 233 -11.19 14.85 -37.14
CA ALA A 233 -11.91 13.65 -36.73
C ALA A 233 -11.01 12.74 -35.87
N ASN A 234 -11.04 12.92 -34.54
CA ASN A 234 -10.13 12.26 -33.61
C ASN A 234 -10.61 10.82 -33.48
N ASN A 235 -10.17 9.98 -34.41
CA ASN A 235 -10.32 8.55 -34.32
C ASN A 235 -9.44 8.09 -33.14
N PRO A 236 -10.03 7.61 -32.03
CA PRO A 236 -9.26 7.23 -30.86
C PRO A 236 -8.29 6.07 -31.15
N LEU A 237 -8.55 5.27 -32.20
CA LEU A 237 -7.60 4.28 -32.72
C LEU A 237 -6.38 4.93 -33.36
N HIS A 238 -6.58 6.03 -34.08
CA HIS A 238 -5.47 6.73 -34.73
C HIS A 238 -4.51 7.29 -33.68
N ASP A 239 -5.02 7.94 -32.63
CA ASP A 239 -4.21 8.54 -31.56
C ASP A 239 -3.31 7.52 -30.85
N ILE A 240 -3.84 6.33 -30.54
CA ILE A 240 -3.05 5.28 -29.89
C ILE A 240 -2.04 4.62 -30.85
N CYS A 241 -2.38 4.50 -32.15
CA CYS A 241 -1.49 3.92 -33.15
C CYS A 241 -0.29 4.82 -33.51
N ILE A 242 -0.47 6.15 -33.54
CA ILE A 242 0.62 7.08 -33.89
C ILE A 242 1.59 7.37 -32.73
N GLY A 243 1.29 6.88 -31.52
CA GLY A 243 2.12 7.14 -30.34
C GLY A 243 2.17 8.61 -29.96
N LYS A 244 1.03 9.32 -29.98
CA LYS A 244 0.93 10.75 -29.64
C LYS A 244 1.43 11.09 -28.22
N SER A 245 1.64 10.07 -27.38
CA SER A 245 2.17 10.19 -26.02
C SER A 245 3.11 9.02 -25.71
N ASP A 246 4.22 9.31 -25.00
CA ASP A 246 5.14 8.31 -24.46
C ASP A 246 4.55 7.51 -23.26
N GLN A 247 3.33 7.85 -22.82
CA GLN A 247 2.66 7.21 -21.69
C GLN A 247 1.87 5.97 -22.12
N LEU A 248 1.66 5.05 -21.18
CA LEU A 248 0.77 3.91 -21.37
C LEU A 248 -0.68 4.37 -21.54
N MET A 249 -1.36 3.77 -22.51
CA MET A 249 -2.67 4.18 -23.00
C MET A 249 -3.55 2.99 -23.32
N SER A 250 -4.85 3.12 -23.04
CA SER A 250 -5.89 2.16 -23.42
C SER A 250 -7.13 2.88 -23.94
N VAL A 251 -7.71 2.35 -25.01
CA VAL A 251 -9.01 2.73 -25.57
C VAL A 251 -9.90 1.49 -25.58
N ALA A 252 -11.01 1.54 -24.85
CA ALA A 252 -12.02 0.50 -24.82
C ALA A 252 -13.04 0.72 -25.95
N PHE A 253 -13.42 -0.34 -26.64
CA PHE A 253 -14.50 -0.41 -27.62
C PHE A 253 -15.56 -1.36 -27.05
N LEU A 254 -16.70 -0.79 -26.69
CA LEU A 254 -17.74 -1.46 -25.92
C LEU A 254 -18.99 -1.61 -26.80
N PRO A 255 -19.46 -2.83 -27.07
CA PRO A 255 -20.73 -3.02 -27.77
C PRO A 255 -21.88 -2.59 -26.84
N GLU A 256 -22.71 -1.66 -27.26
CA GLU A 256 -23.96 -1.36 -26.56
C GLU A 256 -25.00 -2.45 -26.89
N GLY A 257 -25.70 -2.94 -25.86
CA GLY A 257 -26.80 -3.89 -26.05
C GLY A 257 -27.95 -3.27 -26.87
N PRO A 258 -28.90 -4.08 -27.36
CA PRO A 258 -30.05 -3.56 -28.09
C PRO A 258 -30.98 -2.79 -27.12
N THR A 259 -30.80 -1.48 -27.01
CA THR A 259 -31.74 -0.56 -26.33
C THR A 259 -32.36 0.40 -27.34
N GLU A 260 -33.67 0.22 -27.57
CA GLU A 260 -34.76 1.11 -28.04
C GLU A 260 -34.48 2.39 -28.87
N SER A 261 -33.38 2.49 -29.62
CA SER A 261 -33.23 3.52 -30.66
C SER A 261 -33.20 2.89 -32.05
N ALA A 262 -34.12 3.36 -32.89
CA ALA A 262 -34.54 2.76 -34.15
C ALA A 262 -33.56 2.96 -35.33
N SER A 263 -32.26 2.71 -35.14
CA SER A 263 -31.29 2.65 -36.24
C SER A 263 -30.44 1.38 -36.12
N GLY A 264 -30.76 0.39 -36.97
CA GLY A 264 -30.27 -0.99 -36.89
C GLY A 264 -28.81 -1.22 -37.29
N ALA A 265 -27.86 -0.59 -36.60
CA ALA A 265 -26.47 -1.01 -36.56
C ALA A 265 -26.02 -0.99 -35.09
N GLY A 266 -25.44 -2.07 -34.59
CA GLY A 266 -24.93 -2.13 -33.22
C GLY A 266 -23.99 -0.96 -32.94
N SER A 267 -24.37 -0.08 -32.02
CA SER A 267 -23.57 1.10 -31.64
C SER A 267 -22.41 0.65 -30.76
N THR A 268 -21.18 0.93 -31.17
CA THR A 268 -19.99 0.73 -30.35
C THR A 268 -19.61 2.05 -29.70
N VAL A 269 -19.53 2.07 -28.37
CA VAL A 269 -18.98 3.21 -27.61
C VAL A 269 -17.49 3.02 -27.46
N ALA A 270 -16.71 4.03 -27.85
CA ALA A 270 -15.29 4.04 -27.58
C ALA A 270 -15.04 4.84 -26.30
N ALA A 271 -14.18 4.40 -25.39
CA ALA A 271 -13.91 5.11 -24.15
C ALA A 271 -12.42 5.10 -23.79
N ARG A 272 -11.88 6.25 -23.37
CA ARG A 272 -10.52 6.37 -22.83
C ARG A 272 -10.56 6.58 -21.32
N GLY A 273 -9.62 5.94 -20.62
CA GLY A 273 -9.56 5.99 -19.15
C GLY A 273 -10.69 5.20 -18.47
N PHE A 274 -11.34 4.31 -19.24
CA PHE A 274 -12.37 3.40 -18.73
C PHE A 274 -11.73 2.35 -17.83
N ASP A 275 -12.10 2.35 -16.56
CA ASP A 275 -11.60 1.40 -15.57
C ASP A 275 -12.40 0.09 -15.66
N PHE A 276 -11.88 -0.86 -16.44
CA PHE A 276 -12.47 -2.18 -16.59
C PHE A 276 -11.80 -3.17 -15.62
N ARG A 277 -12.61 -3.93 -14.88
CA ARG A 277 -12.18 -5.07 -14.08
C ARG A 277 -12.89 -6.32 -14.55
N GLY A 278 -12.11 -7.36 -14.86
CA GLY A 278 -12.66 -8.62 -15.33
C GLY A 278 -11.60 -9.51 -15.96
N LEU A 279 -12.05 -10.36 -16.88
CA LEU A 279 -11.19 -11.27 -17.64
C LEU A 279 -10.74 -10.61 -18.94
N ILE A 280 -9.43 -10.59 -19.17
CA ILE A 280 -8.81 -10.01 -20.35
C ILE A 280 -8.17 -11.12 -21.17
N LEU A 281 -8.62 -11.33 -22.40
CA LEU A 281 -7.95 -12.22 -23.35
C LEU A 281 -7.06 -11.38 -24.29
N PRO A 282 -5.73 -11.29 -24.05
CA PRO A 282 -4.81 -10.62 -24.96
C PRO A 282 -4.49 -11.48 -26.19
N GLY A 283 -4.43 -10.86 -27.38
CA GLY A 283 -4.14 -11.60 -28.61
C GLY A 283 -3.96 -10.73 -29.85
N SER A 284 -3.45 -11.35 -30.92
CA SER A 284 -3.30 -10.68 -32.21
C SER A 284 -4.57 -10.74 -33.06
N PHE A 285 -5.48 -11.68 -32.79
CA PHE A 285 -6.78 -11.88 -33.45
C PHE A 285 -6.71 -11.77 -34.98
N ASN A 286 -5.84 -12.58 -35.58
CA ASN A 286 -5.55 -12.54 -37.01
C ASN A 286 -5.92 -13.87 -37.71
N PRO A 287 -7.22 -14.15 -37.95
CA PRO A 287 -8.41 -13.43 -37.50
C PRO A 287 -8.96 -13.91 -36.13
N LEU A 288 -9.96 -13.23 -35.58
CA LEU A 288 -10.79 -13.76 -34.49
C LEU A 288 -11.50 -15.04 -34.97
N HIS A 289 -11.61 -16.05 -34.10
CA HIS A 289 -12.20 -17.34 -34.46
C HIS A 289 -12.78 -18.02 -33.21
N LYS A 290 -13.57 -19.08 -33.44
CA LYS A 290 -14.29 -19.81 -32.38
C LYS A 290 -13.41 -20.20 -31.18
N GLY A 291 -12.20 -20.71 -31.42
CA GLY A 291 -11.28 -21.09 -30.34
C GLY A 291 -10.93 -19.96 -29.35
N HIS A 292 -10.83 -18.70 -29.81
CA HIS A 292 -10.58 -17.56 -28.91
C HIS A 292 -11.78 -17.31 -28.00
N VAL A 293 -12.99 -17.36 -28.58
CA VAL A 293 -14.25 -17.13 -27.87
C VAL A 293 -14.55 -18.27 -26.90
N ASP A 294 -14.35 -19.52 -27.32
CA ASP A 294 -14.53 -20.69 -26.47
C ASP A 294 -13.56 -20.65 -25.28
N LEU A 295 -12.29 -20.26 -25.50
CA LEU A 295 -11.32 -20.09 -24.42
C LEU A 295 -11.76 -19.01 -23.43
N ALA A 296 -12.26 -17.87 -23.92
CA ALA A 296 -12.73 -16.79 -23.06
C ALA A 296 -13.95 -17.21 -22.21
N ARG A 297 -14.91 -17.93 -22.81
CA ARG A 297 -16.09 -18.48 -22.11
C ARG A 297 -15.70 -19.53 -21.07
N VAL A 298 -14.78 -20.44 -21.41
CA VAL A 298 -14.29 -21.46 -20.47
C VAL A 298 -13.55 -20.80 -19.30
N ALA A 299 -12.72 -19.78 -19.56
CA ALA A 299 -12.05 -19.02 -18.51
C ALA A 299 -13.06 -18.30 -17.60
N GLN A 300 -14.11 -17.70 -18.17
CA GLN A 300 -15.19 -17.07 -17.41
C GLN A 300 -15.91 -18.06 -16.51
N GLN A 301 -16.30 -19.21 -17.05
CA GLN A 301 -16.95 -20.26 -16.27
C GLN A 301 -16.03 -20.77 -15.15
N LEU A 302 -14.76 -21.02 -15.45
CA LEU A 302 -13.77 -21.47 -14.46
C LEU A 302 -13.61 -20.48 -13.30
N VAL A 303 -13.57 -19.19 -13.60
CA VAL A 303 -13.48 -18.15 -12.56
C VAL A 303 -14.77 -18.08 -11.76
N LYS A 304 -15.93 -18.08 -12.42
CA LYS A 304 -17.24 -18.13 -11.77
C LYS A 304 -17.37 -19.32 -10.82
N ASP A 305 -16.96 -20.50 -11.23
CA ASP A 305 -17.01 -21.72 -10.41
C ASP A 305 -16.11 -21.62 -9.17
N ARG A 306 -15.01 -20.85 -9.24
CA ARG A 306 -14.06 -20.67 -8.14
C ARG A 306 -14.43 -19.53 -7.19
N THR A 307 -14.96 -18.44 -7.72
CA THR A 307 -15.21 -17.20 -6.96
C THR A 307 -16.68 -16.98 -6.62
N GLY A 308 -17.58 -17.68 -7.30
CA GLY A 308 -19.04 -17.44 -7.25
C GLY A 308 -19.50 -16.24 -8.07
N VAL A 309 -18.59 -15.47 -8.70
CA VAL A 309 -18.90 -14.23 -9.43
C VAL A 309 -18.57 -14.39 -10.90
N GLU A 310 -19.54 -14.12 -11.77
CA GLU A 310 -19.33 -14.10 -13.22
C GLU A 310 -18.71 -12.76 -13.65
N LEU A 311 -17.39 -12.74 -13.80
CA LEU A 311 -16.69 -11.53 -14.26
C LEU A 311 -16.94 -11.26 -15.75
N PRO A 312 -17.02 -9.98 -16.18
CA PRO A 312 -17.13 -9.62 -17.58
C PRO A 312 -15.84 -10.01 -18.32
N VAL A 313 -15.98 -10.31 -19.61
CA VAL A 313 -14.87 -10.68 -20.49
C VAL A 313 -14.64 -9.55 -21.49
N ALA A 314 -13.38 -9.15 -21.64
CA ALA A 314 -12.93 -8.28 -22.71
C ALA A 314 -11.71 -8.88 -23.41
N PHE A 315 -11.54 -8.51 -24.68
CA PHE A 315 -10.36 -8.86 -25.47
C PHE A 315 -9.37 -7.72 -25.42
N GLU A 316 -8.08 -7.99 -25.60
CA GLU A 316 -7.05 -6.96 -25.64
C GLU A 316 -6.16 -7.09 -26.88
N LEU A 317 -6.01 -5.98 -27.61
CA LEU A 317 -5.19 -5.86 -28.80
C LEU A 317 -4.12 -4.79 -28.59
N ALA A 318 -2.87 -5.23 -28.45
CA ALA A 318 -1.74 -4.31 -28.41
C ALA A 318 -1.42 -3.77 -29.81
N VAL A 319 -1.21 -2.46 -29.94
CA VAL A 319 -0.82 -1.81 -31.21
C VAL A 319 0.62 -2.12 -31.63
N ALA A 320 1.40 -2.74 -30.74
CA ALA A 320 2.73 -3.25 -31.03
C ALA A 320 2.89 -4.65 -30.43
N ASN A 321 3.68 -5.49 -31.09
CA ASN A 321 4.04 -6.82 -30.64
C ASN A 321 5.44 -6.80 -30.03
N ALA A 322 5.63 -7.50 -28.90
CA ALA A 322 6.93 -7.58 -28.23
C ALA A 322 8.04 -8.18 -29.12
N ASP A 323 7.71 -9.14 -29.99
CA ASP A 323 8.67 -9.79 -30.89
C ASP A 323 8.73 -9.13 -32.28
N LYS A 324 7.61 -8.56 -32.78
CA LYS A 324 7.45 -8.14 -34.18
C LYS A 324 7.38 -6.63 -34.42
N GLY A 325 7.37 -5.81 -33.36
CA GLY A 325 7.28 -4.35 -33.46
C GLY A 325 5.87 -3.83 -33.71
N ALA A 326 5.76 -2.56 -34.13
CA ALA A 326 4.51 -1.84 -34.33
C ALA A 326 3.63 -2.47 -35.44
N ILE A 327 2.31 -2.39 -35.28
CA ILE A 327 1.31 -2.88 -36.23
C ILE A 327 0.71 -1.67 -36.96
N GLU A 328 0.51 -1.81 -38.27
CA GLU A 328 -0.08 -0.76 -39.10
C GLU A 328 -1.53 -0.43 -38.66
N SER A 329 -1.88 0.86 -38.60
CA SER A 329 -3.19 1.34 -38.13
C SER A 329 -4.38 0.78 -38.92
N SER A 330 -4.20 0.59 -40.24
CA SER A 330 -5.18 -0.05 -41.13
C SER A 330 -5.50 -1.49 -40.70
N THR A 331 -4.47 -2.23 -40.28
CA THR A 331 -4.59 -3.60 -39.77
C THR A 331 -5.26 -3.64 -38.40
N ILE A 332 -4.92 -2.71 -37.50
CA ILE A 332 -5.59 -2.58 -36.20
C ILE A 332 -7.08 -2.28 -36.38
N SER A 333 -7.43 -1.35 -37.26
CA SER A 333 -8.82 -0.99 -37.54
C SER A 333 -9.63 -2.19 -38.06
N SER A 334 -9.05 -2.98 -38.97
CA SER A 334 -9.67 -4.23 -39.46
C SER A 334 -9.86 -5.29 -38.37
N ARG A 335 -8.92 -5.38 -37.41
CA ARG A 335 -9.04 -6.28 -36.26
C ARG A 335 -10.08 -5.83 -35.26
N VAL A 336 -10.17 -4.53 -34.98
CA VAL A 336 -11.18 -3.94 -34.08
C VAL A 336 -12.58 -4.17 -34.61
N ALA A 337 -12.80 -4.02 -35.92
CA ALA A 337 -14.11 -4.21 -36.55
C ALA A 337 -14.72 -5.60 -36.31
N GLN A 338 -13.88 -6.64 -36.12
CA GLN A 338 -14.32 -8.01 -35.87
C GLN A 338 -15.06 -8.20 -34.53
N PHE A 339 -14.91 -7.26 -33.59
CA PHE A 339 -15.49 -7.33 -32.24
C PHE A 339 -16.82 -6.59 -32.10
N ALA A 340 -17.15 -5.70 -33.05
CA ALA A 340 -18.34 -4.85 -33.01
C ALA A 340 -19.60 -5.56 -33.52
N ASP A 341 -19.49 -6.41 -34.54
CA ASP A 341 -20.64 -7.01 -35.22
C ASP A 341 -20.80 -8.49 -34.84
N GLY A 342 -21.72 -8.75 -33.91
CA GLY A 342 -22.04 -10.10 -33.46
C GLY A 342 -22.73 -10.98 -34.51
N ASN A 343 -23.33 -10.38 -35.55
CA ASN A 343 -24.09 -11.10 -36.58
C ASN A 343 -23.23 -11.48 -37.79
N ALA A 344 -22.25 -10.66 -38.17
CA ALA A 344 -21.39 -10.93 -39.33
C ALA A 344 -20.39 -12.08 -39.13
N SER A 345 -19.92 -12.30 -37.89
CA SER A 345 -18.91 -13.31 -37.57
C SER A 345 -19.49 -14.63 -37.03
N GLY A 346 -20.75 -14.63 -36.58
CA GLY A 346 -21.35 -15.76 -35.85
C GLY A 346 -20.72 -16.03 -34.47
N LEU A 347 -19.85 -15.13 -33.99
CA LEU A 347 -19.08 -15.29 -32.75
C LEU A 347 -19.57 -14.40 -31.59
N GLY A 348 -20.53 -13.50 -31.86
CA GLY A 348 -21.04 -12.52 -30.90
C GLY A 348 -20.20 -11.23 -30.86
N ALA A 349 -20.79 -10.16 -30.31
CA ALA A 349 -20.09 -8.90 -30.07
C ALA A 349 -19.37 -8.96 -28.71
N TRP A 350 -18.17 -8.39 -28.64
CA TRP A 350 -17.33 -8.48 -27.45
C TRP A 350 -16.64 -7.14 -27.16
N PRO A 351 -16.44 -6.77 -25.88
CA PRO A 351 -15.62 -5.62 -25.53
C PRO A 351 -14.17 -5.83 -25.96
N LEU A 352 -13.54 -4.79 -26.51
CA LEU A 352 -12.15 -4.81 -26.95
C LEU A 352 -11.38 -3.62 -26.39
N LEU A 353 -10.25 -3.88 -25.73
CA LEU A 353 -9.30 -2.88 -25.26
C LEU A 353 -8.13 -2.82 -26.23
N VAL A 354 -7.92 -1.68 -26.87
CA VAL A 354 -6.73 -1.43 -27.69
C VAL A 354 -5.70 -0.72 -26.81
N THR A 355 -4.49 -1.27 -26.69
CA THR A 355 -3.44 -0.73 -25.81
C THR A 355 -2.11 -0.52 -26.53
N ASN A 356 -1.24 0.33 -25.98
CA ASN A 356 0.18 0.40 -26.37
C ASN A 356 1.10 -0.42 -25.43
N ALA A 357 0.53 -1.29 -24.60
CA ALA A 357 1.28 -2.14 -23.67
C ALA A 357 1.72 -3.45 -24.34
N THR A 358 3.02 -3.59 -24.57
CA THR A 358 3.61 -4.78 -25.22
C THR A 358 3.90 -5.90 -24.22
N LEU A 359 4.25 -5.55 -22.97
CA LEU A 359 4.58 -6.49 -21.91
C LEU A 359 3.48 -6.58 -20.85
N PHE A 360 3.34 -7.74 -20.19
CA PHE A 360 2.32 -7.94 -19.15
C PHE A 360 2.50 -7.03 -17.93
N GLY A 361 3.72 -6.62 -17.60
CA GLY A 361 3.95 -5.62 -16.56
C GLY A 361 3.32 -4.26 -16.87
N GLN A 362 3.33 -3.86 -18.15
CA GLN A 362 2.67 -2.64 -18.63
C GLN A 362 1.14 -2.83 -18.71
N LYS A 363 0.68 -4.01 -19.15
CA LYS A 363 -0.75 -4.34 -19.19
C LYS A 363 -1.37 -4.30 -17.78
N ALA A 364 -0.67 -4.81 -16.77
CA ALA A 364 -1.13 -4.78 -15.38
C ALA A 364 -1.23 -3.35 -14.81
N GLU A 365 -0.36 -2.43 -15.26
CA GLU A 365 -0.44 -1.01 -14.89
C GLU A 365 -1.66 -0.32 -15.52
N LEU A 366 -2.04 -0.70 -16.75
CA LEU A 366 -3.23 -0.19 -17.44
C LEU A 366 -4.54 -0.82 -16.96
N LEU A 367 -4.51 -2.09 -16.57
CA LEU A 367 -5.68 -2.91 -16.27
C LEU A 367 -5.51 -3.57 -14.89
N PRO A 368 -5.43 -2.78 -13.80
CA PRO A 368 -5.26 -3.31 -12.45
C PRO A 368 -6.50 -4.11 -12.02
N GLY A 369 -6.29 -5.16 -11.22
CA GLY A 369 -7.36 -6.03 -10.72
C GLY A 369 -7.95 -6.98 -11.77
N CYS A 370 -7.35 -7.09 -12.95
CA CYS A 370 -7.82 -7.98 -14.02
C CYS A 370 -7.14 -9.34 -14.02
N ALA A 371 -7.84 -10.34 -14.54
CA ALA A 371 -7.30 -11.68 -14.78
C ALA A 371 -7.00 -11.87 -16.28
N PHE A 372 -5.74 -12.13 -16.64
CA PHE A 372 -5.33 -12.33 -18.02
C PHE A 372 -5.46 -13.80 -18.45
N VAL A 373 -6.22 -14.06 -19.50
CA VAL A 373 -6.43 -15.39 -20.07
C VAL A 373 -5.40 -15.64 -21.18
N ILE A 374 -4.45 -16.54 -20.93
CA ILE A 374 -3.28 -16.74 -21.80
C ILE A 374 -3.05 -18.23 -22.10
N GLY A 375 -2.28 -18.52 -23.16
CA GLY A 375 -1.79 -19.88 -23.42
C GLY A 375 -0.54 -20.21 -22.61
N ALA A 376 -0.28 -21.51 -22.42
CA ALA A 376 0.91 -22.00 -21.72
C ALA A 376 2.23 -21.47 -22.31
N ASP A 377 2.35 -21.38 -23.64
CA ASP A 377 3.54 -20.82 -24.29
C ASP A 377 3.74 -19.33 -23.94
N THR A 378 2.66 -18.57 -23.78
CA THR A 378 2.74 -17.17 -23.34
C THR A 378 3.11 -17.08 -21.87
N ALA A 379 2.62 -18.00 -21.04
CA ALA A 379 2.99 -18.05 -19.63
C ALA A 379 4.50 -18.31 -19.45
N VAL A 380 5.10 -19.18 -20.28
CA VAL A 380 6.55 -19.37 -20.35
C VAL A 380 7.28 -18.08 -20.75
N ARG A 381 6.77 -17.35 -21.76
CA ARG A 381 7.39 -16.09 -22.19
C ARG A 381 7.41 -15.02 -21.09
N ILE A 382 6.40 -15.01 -20.20
CA ILE A 382 6.33 -14.04 -19.09
C ILE A 382 7.50 -14.23 -18.11
N VAL A 383 8.03 -15.45 -17.98
CA VAL A 383 9.16 -15.78 -17.09
C VAL A 383 10.47 -16.00 -17.86
N ASP A 384 10.52 -15.63 -19.14
CA ASP A 384 11.71 -15.79 -19.96
C ASP A 384 12.56 -14.51 -19.90
N LYS A 385 13.76 -14.62 -19.33
CA LYS A 385 14.73 -13.52 -19.15
C LYS A 385 15.06 -12.76 -20.45
N LYS A 386 14.85 -13.35 -21.63
CA LYS A 386 15.10 -12.66 -22.91
C LYS A 386 14.25 -11.40 -23.09
N TYR A 387 13.09 -11.33 -22.43
CA TYR A 387 12.21 -10.15 -22.46
C TYR A 387 12.59 -9.07 -21.45
N TYR A 388 13.66 -9.29 -20.68
CA TYR A 388 14.08 -8.45 -19.56
C TYR A 388 15.58 -8.11 -19.64
N ASP A 389 16.10 -7.89 -20.85
CA ASP A 389 17.53 -7.62 -21.09
C ASP A 389 18.47 -8.70 -20.54
N MET A 390 18.00 -9.95 -20.49
CA MET A 390 18.71 -11.08 -19.87
C MET A 390 18.96 -10.89 -18.35
N ASP A 391 18.23 -9.96 -17.72
CA ASP A 391 18.33 -9.62 -16.30
C ASP A 391 17.15 -10.21 -15.51
N GLU A 392 17.47 -11.18 -14.65
CA GLU A 392 16.50 -11.86 -13.80
C GLU A 392 15.85 -10.93 -12.77
N HIS A 393 16.57 -9.91 -12.26
CA HIS A 393 15.98 -8.95 -11.33
C HIS A 393 14.92 -8.10 -12.00
N LYS A 394 15.12 -7.69 -13.26
CA LYS A 394 14.10 -6.95 -14.03
C LYS A 394 12.85 -7.80 -14.26
N MET A 395 13.02 -9.09 -14.53
CA MET A 395 11.91 -10.04 -14.65
C MET A 395 11.13 -10.15 -13.34
N VAL A 396 11.82 -10.35 -12.21
CA VAL A 396 11.19 -10.44 -10.88
C VAL A 396 10.46 -9.15 -10.52
N LEU A 397 11.04 -7.98 -10.81
CA LEU A 397 10.39 -6.68 -10.59
C LEU A 397 9.14 -6.51 -11.47
N ALA A 398 9.14 -7.04 -12.70
CA ALA A 398 7.97 -7.03 -13.56
C ALA A 398 6.85 -7.95 -13.02
N LEU A 399 7.20 -9.14 -12.52
CA LEU A 399 6.25 -10.05 -11.87
C LEU A 399 5.69 -9.47 -10.57
N ASP A 400 6.53 -8.86 -9.74
CA ASP A 400 6.12 -8.14 -8.52
C ASP A 400 5.18 -6.97 -8.88
N ARG A 401 5.45 -6.24 -9.97
CA ARG A 401 4.54 -5.19 -10.45
C ARG A 401 3.17 -5.74 -10.85
N ILE A 402 3.13 -6.89 -11.54
CA ILE A 402 1.87 -7.55 -11.92
C ILE A 402 1.10 -7.95 -10.66
N ALA A 403 1.77 -8.55 -9.68
CA ALA A 403 1.16 -8.95 -8.41
C ALA A 403 0.65 -7.75 -7.58
N ARG A 404 1.42 -6.67 -7.48
CA ARG A 404 1.01 -5.43 -6.79
C ARG A 404 -0.16 -4.71 -7.46
N SER A 405 -0.37 -4.96 -8.75
CA SER A 405 -1.52 -4.44 -9.49
C SER A 405 -2.77 -5.33 -9.31
N ASP A 406 -2.69 -6.34 -8.43
CA ASP A 406 -3.76 -7.31 -8.15
C ASP A 406 -4.21 -8.09 -9.39
N CYS A 407 -3.28 -8.34 -10.32
CA CYS A 407 -3.56 -9.06 -11.55
C CYS A 407 -3.26 -10.56 -11.39
N SER A 408 -4.07 -11.39 -12.03
CA SER A 408 -3.91 -12.85 -12.03
C SER A 408 -3.92 -13.42 -13.45
N PHE A 409 -3.66 -14.72 -13.59
CA PHE A 409 -3.63 -15.40 -14.89
C PHE A 409 -4.52 -16.65 -14.91
N VAL A 410 -5.27 -16.82 -15.99
CA VAL A 410 -5.90 -18.09 -16.35
C VAL A 410 -5.10 -18.67 -17.51
N VAL A 411 -4.40 -19.79 -17.27
CA VAL A 411 -3.46 -20.37 -18.24
C VAL A 411 -4.07 -21.61 -18.89
N ALA A 412 -4.26 -21.57 -20.21
CA ALA A 412 -4.72 -22.71 -20.99
C ALA A 412 -3.54 -23.64 -21.34
N GLY A 413 -3.71 -24.94 -21.08
CA GLY A 413 -2.81 -25.98 -21.58
C GLY A 413 -2.80 -26.05 -23.12
N ARG A 414 -1.87 -26.84 -23.66
CA ARG A 414 -1.70 -26.98 -25.12
C ARG A 414 -1.75 -28.44 -25.56
N PHE A 415 -2.12 -28.67 -26.80
CA PHE A 415 -2.03 -30.00 -27.40
C PHE A 415 -0.69 -30.13 -28.16
N ASP A 416 0.17 -31.06 -27.73
CA ASP A 416 1.48 -31.26 -28.34
C ASP A 416 1.41 -32.33 -29.45
N LYS A 417 1.50 -31.86 -30.69
CA LYS A 417 1.50 -32.71 -31.89
C LYS A 417 2.89 -33.20 -32.28
N LYS A 418 3.97 -32.72 -31.64
CA LYS A 418 5.35 -32.95 -32.09
C LYS A 418 6.02 -34.15 -31.42
N VAL A 419 5.64 -34.48 -30.18
CA VAL A 419 6.35 -35.53 -29.42
C VAL A 419 5.44 -36.68 -28.97
N GLU A 420 4.15 -36.47 -28.66
CA GLU A 420 3.31 -37.56 -28.08
C GLU A 420 1.82 -37.56 -28.48
N ASN A 421 1.36 -36.64 -29.33
CA ASN A 421 -0.06 -36.51 -29.71
C ASN A 421 -0.98 -36.43 -28.46
N ARG A 422 -0.53 -35.69 -27.45
CA ARG A 422 -1.06 -35.66 -26.08
C ARG A 422 -1.38 -34.22 -25.65
N PHE A 423 -2.40 -34.06 -24.81
CA PHE A 423 -2.65 -32.80 -24.13
C PHE A 423 -1.65 -32.59 -22.98
N ILE A 424 -0.96 -31.45 -23.00
CA ILE A 424 -0.02 -31.02 -21.97
C ILE A 424 -0.70 -29.93 -21.14
N SER A 425 -0.82 -30.16 -19.83
CA SER A 425 -1.40 -29.18 -18.92
C SER A 425 -0.54 -27.92 -18.80
N ALA A 426 -1.16 -26.81 -18.40
CA ALA A 426 -0.41 -25.58 -18.11
C ALA A 426 0.63 -25.79 -17.00
N ASP A 427 0.32 -26.68 -16.04
CA ASP A 427 1.23 -27.01 -14.96
C ASP A 427 2.49 -27.70 -15.47
N GLU A 428 2.35 -28.72 -16.31
CA GLU A 428 3.49 -29.42 -16.96
C GLU A 428 4.41 -28.48 -17.74
N VAL A 429 3.85 -27.54 -18.52
CA VAL A 429 4.67 -26.58 -19.29
C VAL A 429 5.43 -25.62 -18.38
N LEU A 430 4.76 -25.15 -17.32
CA LEU A 430 5.35 -24.20 -16.39
C LEU A 430 6.38 -24.87 -15.47
N ASP A 431 6.22 -26.13 -15.08
CA ASP A 431 7.17 -26.85 -14.24
C ASP A 431 8.53 -27.07 -14.93
N GLU A 432 8.57 -27.05 -16.28
CA GLU A 432 9.81 -27.14 -17.07
C GLU A 432 10.57 -25.81 -17.15
N HIS A 433 9.85 -24.67 -17.17
CA HIS A 433 10.42 -23.35 -17.50
C HIS A 433 10.48 -22.39 -16.31
N VAL A 434 9.55 -22.53 -15.36
CA VAL A 434 9.59 -21.86 -14.08
C VAL A 434 10.32 -22.80 -13.14
N PRO A 435 11.46 -22.41 -12.53
CA PRO A 435 12.09 -23.24 -11.51
C PRO A 435 11.03 -23.60 -10.47
N PRO A 436 10.94 -24.87 -10.06
CA PRO A 436 9.78 -25.39 -9.35
C PRO A 436 9.45 -24.51 -8.14
N HIS A 437 8.36 -23.75 -8.27
CA HIS A 437 7.68 -23.19 -7.13
C HIS A 437 6.72 -24.28 -6.67
N PRO A 438 6.81 -24.75 -5.41
CA PRO A 438 6.18 -26.00 -5.00
C PRO A 438 4.65 -25.94 -5.18
N ARG A 439 4.16 -26.53 -6.27
CA ARG A 439 2.74 -26.73 -6.52
C ARG A 439 2.21 -27.83 -5.60
N SER A 440 1.31 -27.38 -4.74
CA SER A 440 0.43 -28.11 -3.84
C SER A 440 -0.22 -29.37 -4.44
N THR A 441 0.36 -30.54 -4.20
CA THR A 441 -0.41 -31.80 -4.01
C THR A 441 0.10 -32.72 -2.90
N MET A 442 1.21 -32.39 -2.21
CA MET A 442 1.45 -32.86 -0.84
C MET A 442 2.36 -31.90 -0.07
N SER A 443 1.82 -31.37 1.03
CA SER A 443 2.43 -30.46 2.03
C SER A 443 2.76 -29.03 1.57
N ARG A 444 2.12 -28.06 2.24
CA ARG A 444 2.62 -26.70 2.51
C ARG A 444 4.00 -26.79 3.20
N ARG A 445 5.08 -27.13 2.47
CA ARG A 445 6.33 -27.50 3.15
C ARG A 445 7.18 -26.30 3.61
N TYR A 446 6.92 -25.09 3.11
CA TYR A 446 7.43 -23.86 3.72
C TYR A 446 6.34 -22.80 3.85
N ASP A 447 6.21 -22.26 5.05
CA ASP A 447 5.21 -21.30 5.47
C ASP A 447 5.49 -19.91 4.86
N GLY A 448 4.94 -19.66 3.67
CA GLY A 448 5.07 -18.37 2.97
C GLY A 448 4.08 -17.30 3.42
N ARG A 449 3.12 -17.63 4.29
CA ARG A 449 2.13 -16.70 4.84
C ARG A 449 2.48 -16.39 6.29
N THR A 450 3.51 -15.57 6.46
CA THR A 450 4.15 -15.31 7.76
C THR A 450 3.25 -14.69 8.83
N THR A 451 2.13 -14.09 8.42
CA THR A 451 1.20 -13.32 9.26
C THR A 451 -0.23 -13.90 9.25
N THR A 452 -0.38 -15.18 8.92
CA THR A 452 -1.68 -15.87 8.91
C THR A 452 -1.79 -16.85 10.08
N PHE A 453 -2.98 -16.92 10.69
CA PHE A 453 -3.28 -17.90 11.72
C PHE A 453 -3.30 -19.33 11.17
N SER A 454 -2.79 -20.27 11.97
CA SER A 454 -3.06 -21.70 11.79
C SER A 454 -4.53 -22.02 12.08
N PRO A 455 -5.03 -23.20 11.67
CA PRO A 455 -6.38 -23.66 12.04
C PRO A 455 -6.64 -23.67 13.55
N GLU A 456 -5.60 -23.81 14.37
CA GLU A 456 -5.66 -23.79 15.84
C GLU A 456 -5.49 -22.38 16.44
N GLY A 457 -5.44 -21.34 15.62
CA GLY A 457 -5.27 -19.95 16.08
C GLY A 457 -3.84 -19.58 16.50
N ARG A 458 -2.82 -20.26 15.95
CA ARG A 458 -1.40 -20.05 16.27
C ARG A 458 -0.67 -19.34 15.12
N LEU A 459 0.48 -18.71 15.39
CA LEU A 459 1.33 -18.09 14.36
C LEU A 459 2.61 -18.91 14.18
N PHE A 460 2.67 -19.73 13.13
CA PHE A 460 3.77 -20.68 12.94
C PHE A 460 5.14 -20.02 12.84
N GLN A 461 5.29 -18.91 12.12
CA GLN A 461 6.56 -18.19 12.05
C GLN A 461 7.08 -17.71 13.42
N VAL A 462 6.18 -17.30 14.32
CA VAL A 462 6.55 -16.89 15.67
C VAL A 462 7.08 -18.09 16.46
N GLU A 463 6.47 -19.25 16.30
CA GLU A 463 6.91 -20.49 16.96
C GLU A 463 8.24 -21.00 16.42
N TYR A 464 8.45 -20.90 15.11
CA TYR A 464 9.74 -21.24 14.50
C TYR A 464 10.84 -20.29 14.96
N ALA A 465 10.54 -18.99 15.09
CA ALA A 465 11.46 -18.01 15.66
C ALA A 465 11.81 -18.35 17.12
N MET A 466 10.83 -18.75 17.93
CA MET A 466 11.05 -19.19 19.31
C MET A 466 11.96 -20.43 19.38
N GLU A 467 11.77 -21.39 18.47
CA GLU A 467 12.62 -22.57 18.42
C GLU A 467 14.04 -22.27 17.96
N ALA A 468 14.22 -21.33 17.02
CA ALA A 468 15.55 -20.83 16.65
C ALA A 468 16.26 -20.17 17.85
N ILE A 469 15.53 -19.42 18.67
CA ILE A 469 16.07 -18.78 19.89
C ILE A 469 16.49 -19.84 20.91
N ASN A 470 15.74 -20.94 21.08
CA ASN A 470 16.11 -22.03 21.97
C ASN A 470 17.44 -22.71 21.60
N ASN A 471 17.97 -22.48 20.40
CA ASN A 471 19.28 -22.98 19.96
C ASN A 471 20.42 -21.94 20.09
N ALA A 472 20.09 -20.69 20.44
CA ALA A 472 21.07 -19.64 20.69
C ALA A 472 21.75 -19.80 22.06
N GLY A 473 22.90 -19.15 22.26
CA GLY A 473 23.58 -19.13 23.56
C GLY A 473 22.65 -18.62 24.67
N SER A 474 22.75 -19.25 25.85
CA SER A 474 21.88 -18.95 26.98
C SER A 474 22.16 -17.57 27.58
N ALA A 475 21.12 -16.89 28.08
CA ALA A 475 21.24 -15.68 28.87
C ALA A 475 20.27 -15.71 30.06
N VAL A 476 20.77 -15.33 31.24
CA VAL A 476 20.05 -15.32 32.51
C VAL A 476 20.06 -13.90 33.07
N GLY A 477 18.90 -13.43 33.53
CA GLY A 477 18.76 -12.15 34.22
C GLY A 477 18.21 -12.35 35.63
N ILE A 478 18.79 -11.66 36.61
CA ILE A 478 18.41 -11.74 38.02
C ILE A 478 18.34 -10.33 38.61
N LEU A 479 17.18 -9.97 39.14
CA LEU A 479 16.92 -8.73 39.85
C LEU A 479 17.33 -8.88 41.32
N ALA A 480 18.29 -8.05 41.74
CA ALA A 480 18.74 -7.90 43.12
C ALA A 480 18.20 -6.60 43.73
N LYS A 481 18.36 -6.41 45.04
CA LYS A 481 17.90 -5.19 45.72
C LYS A 481 18.68 -3.93 45.32
N ASP A 482 19.95 -4.10 44.98
CA ASP A 482 20.95 -3.06 44.71
C ASP A 482 21.40 -3.02 43.24
N GLY A 483 20.79 -3.85 42.39
CA GLY A 483 21.06 -3.87 40.96
C GLY A 483 20.45 -5.03 40.20
N ILE A 484 20.94 -5.26 38.99
CA ILE A 484 20.54 -6.38 38.12
C ILE A 484 21.79 -7.06 37.59
N VAL A 485 21.78 -8.39 37.57
CA VAL A 485 22.83 -9.21 36.96
C VAL A 485 22.31 -9.83 35.68
N ILE A 486 23.09 -9.70 34.61
CA ILE A 486 22.95 -10.44 33.35
C ILE A 486 24.16 -11.35 33.21
N ALA A 487 23.91 -12.65 33.06
CA ALA A 487 24.93 -13.64 32.70
C ALA A 487 24.60 -14.21 31.31
N ALA A 488 25.57 -14.24 30.40
CA ALA A 488 25.36 -14.75 29.05
C ALA A 488 26.49 -15.68 28.59
N GLU A 489 26.11 -16.69 27.83
CA GLU A 489 27.02 -17.62 27.17
C GLU A 489 27.54 -17.03 25.84
N LYS A 490 28.86 -16.98 25.71
CA LYS A 490 29.58 -16.64 24.48
C LYS A 490 29.82 -17.91 23.65
N LYS A 491 29.30 -17.93 22.42
CA LYS A 491 29.55 -19.03 21.46
C LYS A 491 30.78 -18.71 20.61
N THR A 492 31.97 -18.99 21.13
CA THR A 492 33.22 -18.84 20.37
C THR A 492 33.37 -19.97 19.35
N VAL A 493 33.14 -19.67 18.08
CA VAL A 493 33.21 -20.65 16.98
C VAL A 493 34.64 -21.04 16.59
N SER A 494 35.64 -20.22 16.93
CA SER A 494 37.04 -20.49 16.59
C SER A 494 38.00 -19.68 17.46
N LYS A 495 39.16 -20.27 17.80
CA LYS A 495 40.29 -19.58 18.46
C LYS A 495 40.93 -18.48 17.60
N LEU A 496 40.62 -18.46 16.29
CA LEU A 496 41.07 -17.41 15.37
C LEU A 496 40.21 -16.14 15.45
N LEU A 497 39.05 -16.21 16.10
CA LEU A 497 38.21 -15.05 16.30
C LEU A 497 38.90 -14.11 17.28
N THR A 498 39.18 -12.88 16.86
CA THR A 498 39.79 -11.89 17.75
C THR A 498 38.81 -11.60 18.90
N PRO A 499 39.25 -11.68 20.17
CA PRO A 499 38.40 -11.34 21.29
C PRO A 499 37.83 -9.93 21.10
N SER A 500 36.50 -9.82 21.16
CA SER A 500 35.83 -8.53 21.05
C SER A 500 36.26 -7.64 22.22
N LYS A 501 36.58 -6.37 21.94
CA LYS A 501 36.88 -5.37 22.97
C LYS A 501 35.63 -4.93 23.75
N THR A 502 34.45 -5.27 23.26
CA THR A 502 33.14 -4.96 23.85
C THR A 502 32.32 -6.23 24.01
N SER A 503 31.35 -6.24 24.93
CA SER A 503 30.41 -7.36 25.07
C SER A 503 29.76 -7.75 23.73
N GLU A 504 29.65 -9.05 23.50
CA GLU A 504 29.03 -9.63 22.29
C GLU A 504 27.51 -9.81 22.46
N LYS A 505 27.06 -10.07 23.70
CA LYS A 505 25.67 -10.44 24.00
C LYS A 505 24.92 -9.35 24.76
N THR A 506 25.62 -8.50 25.50
CA THR A 506 25.04 -7.42 26.31
C THR A 506 25.29 -6.07 25.65
N ILE A 507 24.21 -5.38 25.26
CA ILE A 507 24.27 -4.17 24.46
C ILE A 507 23.57 -3.02 25.18
N LYS A 508 24.26 -1.88 25.29
CA LYS A 508 23.70 -0.64 25.85
C LYS A 508 22.62 -0.05 24.94
N LEU A 509 21.43 0.20 25.49
CA LEU A 509 20.32 0.86 24.79
C LEU A 509 20.29 2.37 25.08
N ASP A 510 20.46 2.75 26.35
CA ASP A 510 20.61 4.12 26.82
C ASP A 510 21.50 4.12 28.09
N ASP A 511 21.72 5.27 28.73
CA ASP A 511 22.52 5.42 29.94
C ASP A 511 21.97 4.66 31.16
N HIS A 512 20.66 4.40 31.19
CA HIS A 512 19.96 3.75 32.30
C HIS A 512 19.44 2.35 31.96
N LEU A 513 19.71 1.84 30.76
CA LEU A 513 19.11 0.60 30.25
C LEU A 513 20.04 -0.15 29.30
N ILE A 514 20.18 -1.46 29.52
CA ILE A 514 20.89 -2.40 28.64
C ILE A 514 19.95 -3.55 28.22
N CYS A 515 20.37 -4.31 27.21
CA CYS A 515 19.72 -5.57 26.87
C CYS A 515 20.72 -6.69 26.62
N ALA A 516 20.31 -7.93 26.90
CA ALA A 516 20.99 -9.16 26.53
C ALA A 516 20.23 -9.85 25.38
N VAL A 517 20.96 -10.43 24.43
CA VAL A 517 20.40 -10.98 23.19
C VAL A 517 20.48 -12.50 23.11
N ALA A 518 19.33 -13.16 22.85
CA ALA A 518 19.30 -14.54 22.38
C ALA A 518 18.53 -14.65 21.06
N GLY A 519 19.13 -15.31 20.06
CA GLY A 519 18.58 -15.45 18.71
C GLY A 519 19.54 -14.96 17.63
N LEU A 520 18.97 -14.46 16.52
CA LEU A 520 19.72 -13.97 15.36
C LEU A 520 20.33 -12.59 15.63
N THR A 521 21.67 -12.50 15.72
CA THR A 521 22.40 -11.24 15.97
C THR A 521 22.10 -10.14 14.94
N ALA A 522 21.91 -10.52 13.66
CA ALA A 522 21.57 -9.56 12.60
C ALA A 522 20.24 -8.85 12.87
N ASP A 523 19.22 -9.60 13.26
CA ASP A 523 17.90 -9.06 13.63
C ASP A 523 17.99 -8.19 14.90
N ALA A 524 18.82 -8.61 15.87
CA ALA A 524 19.00 -7.88 17.12
C ALA A 524 19.60 -6.49 16.88
N ASN A 525 20.57 -6.37 15.96
CA ASN A 525 21.19 -5.09 15.61
C ASN A 525 20.18 -4.07 15.07
N ILE A 526 19.18 -4.53 14.30
CA ILE A 526 18.10 -3.66 13.79
C ILE A 526 17.26 -3.14 14.95
N LEU A 527 16.83 -4.04 15.84
CA LEU A 527 15.97 -3.68 16.98
C LEU A 527 16.69 -2.80 18.01
N VAL A 528 17.98 -3.05 18.27
CA VAL A 528 18.83 -2.22 19.14
C VAL A 528 18.96 -0.81 18.59
N ASN A 529 19.19 -0.66 17.27
CA ASN A 529 19.29 0.66 16.66
C ASN A 529 17.96 1.41 16.73
N TYR A 530 16.85 0.70 16.48
CA TYR A 530 15.51 1.25 16.64
C TYR A 530 15.24 1.70 18.10
N ALA A 531 15.61 0.89 19.09
CA ALA A 531 15.48 1.20 20.50
C ALA A 531 16.27 2.45 20.90
N ARG A 532 17.53 2.56 20.47
CA ARG A 532 18.38 3.75 20.70
C ARG A 532 17.77 5.02 20.14
N LEU A 533 17.23 4.94 18.91
CA LEU A 533 16.54 6.07 18.30
C LEU A 533 15.26 6.45 19.04
N SER A 534 14.50 5.48 19.53
CA SER A 534 13.30 5.73 20.34
C SER A 534 13.64 6.45 21.65
N ALA A 535 14.58 5.91 22.41
CA ALA A 535 15.03 6.47 23.68
C ALA A 535 15.48 7.93 23.54
N GLN A 536 16.29 8.21 22.53
CA GLN A 536 16.79 9.56 22.28
C GLN A 536 15.71 10.52 21.75
N ARG A 537 14.70 10.03 21.03
CA ARG A 537 13.53 10.84 20.64
C ARG A 537 12.66 11.19 21.83
N TYR A 538 12.46 10.24 22.74
CA TYR A 538 11.74 10.49 23.99
C TYR A 538 12.48 11.54 24.82
N GLU A 539 13.78 11.36 25.03
CA GLU A 539 14.61 12.31 25.78
C GLU A 539 14.60 13.70 25.13
N LEU A 540 14.67 13.79 23.81
CA LEU A 540 14.56 15.06 23.10
C LEU A 540 13.18 15.73 23.32
N ALA A 541 12.09 14.96 23.31
CA ALA A 541 10.74 15.49 23.42
C ALA A 541 10.37 15.89 24.85
N TYR A 542 10.75 15.09 25.83
CA TYR A 542 10.31 15.22 27.23
C TYR A 542 11.40 15.72 28.17
N GLN A 543 12.65 15.82 27.69
CA GLN A 543 13.81 16.28 28.47
C GLN A 543 14.06 15.41 29.73
N GLU A 544 13.72 14.13 29.65
CA GLU A 544 13.98 13.12 30.67
C GLU A 544 14.17 11.74 30.04
N LYS A 545 14.81 10.82 30.76
CA LYS A 545 15.06 9.45 30.28
C LYS A 545 13.75 8.65 30.14
N GLU A 546 13.61 7.91 29.04
CA GLU A 546 12.43 7.08 28.77
C GLU A 546 12.27 5.99 29.84
N PRO A 547 11.10 5.86 30.50
CA PRO A 547 10.84 4.78 31.45
C PRO A 547 11.09 3.39 30.82
N CYS A 548 11.60 2.44 31.61
CA CYS A 548 12.07 1.16 31.08
C CYS A 548 10.95 0.41 30.35
N GLU A 549 9.75 0.37 30.93
CA GLU A 549 8.60 -0.31 30.35
C GLU A 549 8.16 0.31 29.02
N GLN A 550 8.19 1.64 28.90
CA GLN A 550 7.76 2.33 27.68
C GLN A 550 8.67 2.02 26.50
N LEU A 551 10.00 1.99 26.72
CA LEU A 551 10.92 1.62 25.65
C LEU A 551 10.72 0.15 25.25
N VAL A 552 10.54 -0.76 26.22
CA VAL A 552 10.26 -2.18 25.94
C VAL A 552 8.97 -2.32 25.13
N GLN A 553 7.90 -1.63 25.51
CA GLN A 553 6.62 -1.63 24.80
C GLN A 553 6.78 -1.11 23.36
N THR A 554 7.54 -0.04 23.15
CA THR A 554 7.81 0.52 21.82
C THR A 554 8.51 -0.48 20.90
N ILE A 555 9.52 -1.19 21.41
CA ILE A 555 10.21 -2.26 20.67
C ILE A 555 9.25 -3.43 20.38
N CYS A 556 8.40 -3.78 21.34
CA CYS A 556 7.45 -4.88 21.24
C CYS A 556 6.34 -4.60 20.21
N ASN A 557 5.84 -3.37 20.15
CA ASN A 557 4.92 -2.93 19.09
C ASN A 557 5.57 -3.04 17.71
N TYR A 558 6.86 -2.70 17.60
CA TYR A 558 7.60 -2.86 16.35
C TYR A 558 7.78 -4.32 15.95
N LYS A 559 8.02 -5.23 16.90
CA LYS A 559 8.00 -6.68 16.64
C LYS A 559 6.61 -7.17 16.22
N GLN A 560 5.57 -6.74 16.93
CA GLN A 560 4.19 -7.17 16.72
C GLN A 560 3.70 -6.84 15.31
N ALA A 561 4.08 -5.67 14.76
CA ALA A 561 3.73 -5.28 13.40
C ALA A 561 4.13 -6.34 12.35
N TYR A 562 5.30 -6.97 12.51
CA TYR A 562 5.82 -8.03 11.62
C TYR A 562 5.10 -9.37 11.78
N THR A 563 4.28 -9.52 12.81
CA THR A 563 3.46 -10.73 13.04
C THR A 563 2.02 -10.56 12.53
N GLN A 564 1.58 -9.33 12.28
CA GLN A 564 0.20 -9.03 11.91
C GLN A 564 0.03 -8.58 10.45
N PHE A 565 0.98 -7.84 9.88
CA PHE A 565 0.86 -7.32 8.52
C PHE A 565 2.21 -7.19 7.80
N GLY A 566 2.16 -6.90 6.49
CA GLY A 566 3.35 -6.66 5.66
C GLY A 566 4.01 -7.91 5.08
N GLY A 567 3.60 -9.12 5.48
CA GLY A 567 4.06 -10.38 4.87
C GLY A 567 5.55 -10.69 5.05
N GLN A 568 6.22 -10.02 6.00
CA GLN A 568 7.62 -10.25 6.32
C GLN A 568 7.74 -11.32 7.42
N ARG A 569 8.91 -11.98 7.52
CA ARG A 569 9.18 -12.88 8.66
C ARG A 569 9.33 -12.08 9.97
N PRO A 570 8.98 -12.64 11.14
CA PRO A 570 9.23 -11.99 12.42
C PRO A 570 10.74 -11.92 12.72
N PHE A 571 11.09 -11.06 13.67
CA PHE A 571 12.45 -10.99 14.19
C PHE A 571 12.74 -12.21 15.07
N GLY A 572 13.78 -12.97 14.72
CA GLY A 572 14.18 -14.19 15.42
C GLY A 572 14.98 -13.91 16.70
N VAL A 573 14.51 -12.99 17.56
CA VAL A 573 15.24 -12.50 18.73
C VAL A 573 14.36 -12.31 19.95
N SER A 574 14.82 -12.86 21.08
CA SER A 574 14.37 -12.50 22.42
C SER A 574 15.40 -11.59 23.09
N PHE A 575 14.90 -10.67 23.91
CA PHE A 575 15.74 -9.78 24.73
C PHE A 575 15.45 -9.98 26.21
N LEU A 576 16.49 -9.88 27.04
CA LEU A 576 16.37 -9.49 28.44
C LEU A 576 16.74 -8.03 28.56
N TYR A 577 15.89 -7.20 29.11
CA TYR A 577 16.17 -5.78 29.35
C TYR A 577 16.44 -5.58 30.83
N ALA A 578 17.55 -4.92 31.15
CA ALA A 578 17.92 -4.60 32.52
C ALA A 578 18.16 -3.10 32.62
N GLY A 579 17.35 -2.42 33.42
CA GLY A 579 17.48 -0.97 33.58
C GLY A 579 16.93 -0.47 34.90
N TRP A 580 17.07 0.83 35.09
CA TRP A 580 16.55 1.54 36.25
C TRP A 580 15.82 2.79 35.80
N ASP A 581 14.66 3.06 36.38
CA ASP A 581 14.02 4.37 36.27
C ASP A 581 13.52 4.86 37.62
N ARG A 582 13.15 6.13 37.65
CA ARG A 582 12.69 6.81 38.87
C ARG A 582 11.33 6.31 39.40
N HIS A 583 10.55 5.60 38.58
CA HIS A 583 9.18 5.21 38.91
C HIS A 583 9.15 3.85 39.60
N HIS A 584 9.91 2.89 39.10
CA HIS A 584 9.87 1.50 39.55
C HIS A 584 11.25 0.97 39.98
N GLY A 585 12.29 1.79 39.94
CA GLY A 585 13.65 1.38 40.30
C GLY A 585 14.21 0.37 39.29
N PHE A 586 14.96 -0.62 39.80
CA PHE A 586 15.53 -1.67 38.98
C PHE A 586 14.44 -2.59 38.42
N GLN A 587 14.46 -2.80 37.12
CA GLN A 587 13.48 -3.61 36.40
C GLN A 587 14.16 -4.54 35.41
N LEU A 588 13.68 -5.78 35.37
CA LEU A 588 14.08 -6.80 34.42
C LEU A 588 12.86 -7.18 33.57
N TYR A 589 12.94 -6.98 32.26
CA TYR A 589 11.90 -7.38 31.32
C TYR A 589 12.41 -8.44 30.35
N HIS A 590 11.49 -9.26 29.85
CA HIS A 590 11.73 -10.20 28.75
C HIS A 590 10.76 -9.92 27.62
N SER A 591 11.24 -9.86 26.37
CA SER A 591 10.39 -9.88 25.17
C SER A 591 10.75 -11.01 24.22
N ASP A 592 9.75 -11.51 23.49
CA ASP A 592 9.90 -12.59 22.51
C ASP A 592 9.54 -12.13 21.07
N PRO A 593 9.68 -12.97 20.04
CA PRO A 593 9.35 -12.64 18.65
C PRO A 593 7.89 -12.27 18.37
N SER A 594 6.95 -12.64 19.26
CA SER A 594 5.53 -12.31 19.08
C SER A 594 5.24 -10.83 19.30
N GLY A 595 6.16 -10.11 19.94
CA GLY A 595 5.92 -8.76 20.46
C GLY A 595 5.27 -8.77 21.84
N ASN A 596 5.16 -9.91 22.51
CA ASN A 596 4.78 -9.96 23.91
C ASN A 596 6.00 -9.64 24.82
N TYR A 597 5.74 -8.99 25.96
CA TYR A 597 6.74 -8.75 26.99
C TYR A 597 6.17 -8.97 28.40
N GLY A 598 7.05 -9.21 29.36
CA GLY A 598 6.67 -9.29 30.77
C GLY A 598 7.82 -8.92 31.70
N GLY A 599 7.50 -8.39 32.87
CA GLY A 599 8.45 -8.11 33.95
C GLY A 599 8.77 -9.35 34.78
N TRP A 600 10.02 -9.49 35.22
CA TRP A 600 10.52 -10.67 35.92
C TRP A 600 11.43 -10.29 37.09
N LYS A 601 11.41 -11.10 38.16
CA LYS A 601 12.43 -11.05 39.22
C LYS A 601 13.68 -11.84 38.82
N ALA A 602 13.49 -12.98 38.18
CA ALA A 602 14.57 -13.70 37.52
C ALA A 602 14.00 -14.49 36.34
N THR A 603 14.72 -14.56 35.24
CA THR A 603 14.30 -15.32 34.05
C THR A 603 15.50 -15.68 33.18
N ALA A 604 15.27 -16.54 32.19
CA ALA A 604 16.29 -17.01 31.25
C ALA A 604 15.72 -17.12 29.83
N ILE A 605 16.59 -16.90 28.84
CA ILE A 605 16.31 -17.07 27.40
C ILE A 605 17.46 -17.84 26.74
N GLY A 606 17.24 -18.33 25.52
CA GLY A 606 18.23 -19.14 24.79
C GLY A 606 18.18 -20.62 25.18
N ALA A 607 19.28 -21.33 24.93
CA ALA A 607 19.42 -22.75 25.21
C ALA A 607 19.15 -23.10 26.68
N ASN A 608 18.50 -24.25 26.88
CA ASN A 608 18.20 -24.83 28.20
C ASN A 608 17.42 -23.90 29.16
N ASN A 609 16.68 -22.91 28.64
CA ASN A 609 15.97 -21.92 29.46
C ASN A 609 14.91 -22.54 30.41
N ARG A 610 14.32 -23.70 30.07
CA ARG A 610 13.36 -24.39 30.95
C ARG A 610 14.02 -24.88 32.24
N ALA A 611 15.19 -25.49 32.13
CA ALA A 611 15.96 -25.95 33.29
C ALA A 611 16.47 -24.76 34.11
N ALA A 612 16.97 -23.72 33.45
CA ALA A 612 17.40 -22.48 34.09
C ALA A 612 16.25 -21.85 34.92
N LYS A 613 15.06 -21.69 34.32
CA LYS A 613 13.87 -21.16 35.00
C LYS A 613 13.44 -22.01 36.19
N SER A 614 13.57 -23.34 36.11
CA SER A 614 13.26 -24.22 37.24
C SER A 614 14.19 -23.99 38.43
N MET A 615 15.49 -23.80 38.18
CA MET A 615 16.46 -23.48 39.23
C MET A 615 16.24 -22.09 39.80
N LEU A 616 16.03 -21.10 38.92
CA LEU A 616 15.70 -19.73 39.33
C LEU A 616 14.46 -19.71 40.23
N LYS A 617 13.43 -20.51 39.93
CA LYS A 617 12.23 -20.61 40.75
C LYS A 617 12.48 -21.24 42.13
N SER A 618 13.40 -22.19 42.21
CA SER A 618 13.70 -22.92 43.45
C SER A 618 14.56 -22.10 44.41
N ASP A 619 15.59 -21.44 43.88
CA ASP A 619 16.69 -20.93 44.67
C ASP A 619 16.74 -19.38 44.72
N TYR A 620 15.84 -18.68 44.02
CA TYR A 620 15.76 -17.22 44.08
C TYR A 620 15.14 -16.76 45.41
N GLU A 621 15.86 -15.88 46.11
CA GLU A 621 15.40 -15.22 47.32
C GLU A 621 15.22 -13.71 47.10
N GLU A 622 14.10 -13.17 47.57
CA GLU A 622 13.87 -11.72 47.51
C GLU A 622 14.87 -10.97 48.40
N GLY A 623 15.42 -9.86 47.90
CA GLY A 623 16.36 -9.04 48.65
C GLY A 623 17.83 -9.49 48.60
N MET A 624 18.15 -10.47 47.74
CA MET A 624 19.54 -10.83 47.42
C MET A 624 20.34 -9.63 46.91
N THR A 625 21.63 -9.58 47.23
CA THR A 625 22.55 -8.56 46.72
C THR A 625 23.00 -8.88 45.29
N VAL A 626 23.58 -7.91 44.60
CA VAL A 626 24.24 -8.15 43.30
C VAL A 626 25.35 -9.21 43.40
N GLU A 627 26.08 -9.28 44.51
CA GLU A 627 27.12 -10.30 44.74
C GLU A 627 26.52 -11.71 44.87
N ASP A 628 25.42 -11.84 45.63
CA ASP A 628 24.69 -13.10 45.77
C ASP A 628 24.08 -13.52 44.42
N ALA A 629 23.51 -12.55 43.68
CA ALA A 629 22.95 -12.78 42.36
C ALA A 629 24.02 -13.20 41.33
N LEU A 630 25.25 -12.67 41.41
CA LEU A 630 26.38 -13.12 40.59
C LEU A 630 26.72 -14.58 40.89
N ALA A 631 26.91 -14.95 42.16
CA ALA A 631 27.17 -16.33 42.55
C ALA A 631 26.03 -17.28 42.12
N PHE A 632 24.78 -16.85 42.29
CA PHE A 632 23.62 -17.60 41.86
C PHE A 632 23.56 -17.78 40.34
N SER A 633 23.86 -16.73 39.58
CA SER A 633 23.91 -16.81 38.12
C SER A 633 24.96 -17.81 37.62
N VAL A 634 26.12 -17.90 38.29
CA VAL A 634 27.13 -18.95 38.01
C VAL A 634 26.57 -20.34 38.26
N LYS A 635 25.89 -20.56 39.39
CA LYS A 635 25.26 -21.86 39.72
C LYS A 635 24.27 -22.28 38.64
N VAL A 636 23.45 -21.36 38.14
CA VAL A 636 22.49 -21.61 37.06
C VAL A 636 23.23 -21.93 35.76
N MET A 637 24.14 -21.05 35.31
CA MET A 637 24.87 -21.23 34.06
C MET A 637 25.67 -22.54 34.03
N ASN A 638 26.32 -22.91 35.14
CA ASN A 638 27.09 -24.15 35.25
C ASN A 638 26.25 -25.41 35.04
N LYS A 639 24.97 -25.39 35.43
CA LYS A 639 24.06 -26.54 35.24
C LYS A 639 23.33 -26.53 33.90
N THR A 640 23.26 -25.38 33.23
CA THR A 640 22.44 -25.22 32.01
C THR A 640 23.26 -25.07 30.74
N MET A 641 24.56 -24.84 30.83
CA MET A 641 25.44 -24.82 29.66
C MET A 641 25.76 -26.25 29.20
N ASP A 642 25.84 -26.46 27.89
CA ASP A 642 26.24 -27.75 27.30
C ASP A 642 27.76 -28.00 27.43
N SER A 643 28.54 -26.96 27.73
CA SER A 643 29.99 -27.06 27.92
C SER A 643 30.34 -27.76 29.23
N THR A 644 31.23 -28.75 29.17
CA THR A 644 31.70 -29.55 30.32
C THR A 644 32.46 -28.75 31.37
N SER A 645 32.94 -27.54 31.06
CA SER A 645 33.56 -26.64 32.02
C SER A 645 33.24 -25.16 31.72
N PRO A 646 32.78 -24.39 32.71
CA PRO A 646 32.66 -22.93 32.59
C PRO A 646 34.06 -22.30 32.57
N SER A 647 34.24 -21.25 31.77
CA SER A 647 35.47 -20.45 31.73
C SER A 647 35.13 -18.99 31.45
N ALA A 648 36.03 -18.08 31.83
CA ALA A 648 35.88 -16.65 31.55
C ALA A 648 35.81 -16.33 30.05
N GLU A 649 36.40 -17.18 29.20
CA GLU A 649 36.28 -17.06 27.74
C GLU A 649 34.85 -17.32 27.26
N LYS A 650 34.10 -18.22 27.93
CA LYS A 650 32.76 -18.69 27.50
C LYS A 650 31.62 -17.95 28.18
N LEU A 651 31.87 -17.24 29.27
CA LEU A 651 30.85 -16.52 30.04
C LEU A 651 31.14 -15.04 30.07
N GLU A 652 30.08 -14.24 29.99
CA GLU A 652 30.14 -12.82 30.31
C GLU A 652 29.12 -12.49 31.40
N PHE A 653 29.52 -11.63 32.33
CA PHE A 653 28.67 -11.12 33.40
C PHE A 653 28.64 -9.60 33.31
N THR A 654 27.44 -9.03 33.32
CA THR A 654 27.22 -7.59 33.33
C THR A 654 26.30 -7.23 34.49
N THR A 655 26.68 -6.20 35.24
CA THR A 655 25.86 -5.65 36.33
C THR A 655 25.32 -4.28 35.95
N VAL A 656 24.08 -4.02 36.34
CA VAL A 656 23.43 -2.69 36.30
C VAL A 656 23.22 -2.27 37.74
N THR A 657 23.98 -1.27 38.19
CA THR A 657 23.94 -0.77 39.57
C THR A 657 23.77 0.75 39.58
N ARG A 658 23.48 1.32 40.75
CA ARG A 658 23.37 2.76 40.93
C ARG A 658 24.47 3.22 41.87
N ASN A 659 25.33 4.14 41.39
CA ASN A 659 26.43 4.66 42.18
C ASN A 659 25.93 5.65 43.27
N PRO A 660 26.79 6.06 44.22
CA PRO A 660 26.41 7.02 45.26
C PRO A 660 25.93 8.38 44.72
N ASP A 661 26.39 8.79 43.53
CA ASP A 661 25.94 10.02 42.85
C ASP A 661 24.56 9.87 42.18
N GLY A 662 23.94 8.70 42.30
CA GLY A 662 22.64 8.39 41.74
C GLY A 662 22.62 8.06 40.25
N LYS A 663 23.79 7.96 39.60
CA LYS A 663 23.96 7.55 38.20
C LYS A 663 23.93 6.03 38.06
N ILE A 664 23.36 5.57 36.94
CA ILE A 664 23.36 4.15 36.59
C ILE A 664 24.70 3.78 35.96
N VAL A 665 25.26 2.67 36.43
CA VAL A 665 26.56 2.14 35.99
C VAL A 665 26.34 0.75 35.44
N HIS A 666 26.69 0.59 34.16
CA HIS A 666 26.74 -0.70 33.48
C HIS A 666 28.18 -1.19 33.51
N ARG A 667 28.45 -2.27 34.25
CA ARG A 667 29.80 -2.83 34.38
C ARG A 667 29.84 -4.27 33.90
N GLN A 668 30.60 -4.51 32.85
CA GLN A 668 30.98 -5.87 32.46
C GLN A 668 32.19 -6.30 33.30
N LEU A 669 32.15 -7.52 33.85
CA LEU A 669 33.28 -8.10 34.55
C LEU A 669 34.41 -8.41 33.56
N THR A 670 35.64 -8.16 33.98
CA THR A 670 36.84 -8.54 33.23
C THR A 670 37.03 -10.07 33.24
N GLU A 671 37.88 -10.58 32.36
CA GLU A 671 38.20 -12.02 32.34
C GLU A 671 38.73 -12.49 33.70
N LYS A 672 39.64 -11.72 34.31
CA LYS A 672 40.20 -12.03 35.64
C LYS A 672 39.13 -12.08 36.73
N GLU A 673 38.24 -11.09 36.78
CA GLU A 673 37.13 -11.05 37.76
C GLU A 673 36.15 -12.21 37.53
N THR A 674 35.93 -12.58 36.27
CA THR A 674 35.09 -13.71 35.92
C THR A 674 35.73 -15.04 36.36
N GLU A 675 37.04 -15.21 36.20
CA GLU A 675 37.77 -16.37 36.73
C GLU A 675 37.69 -16.47 38.25
N GLU A 676 37.92 -15.35 38.95
CA GLU A 676 37.80 -15.26 40.41
C GLU A 676 36.38 -15.64 40.88
N LEU A 677 35.35 -15.14 40.19
CA LEU A 677 33.94 -15.46 40.48
C LEU A 677 33.64 -16.96 40.28
N LEU A 678 34.13 -17.55 39.19
CA LEU A 678 33.95 -18.99 38.91
C LEU A 678 34.68 -19.87 39.93
N GLN A 679 35.90 -19.50 40.32
CA GLN A 679 36.68 -20.23 41.33
C GLN A 679 36.00 -20.18 42.71
N LYS A 680 35.51 -18.99 43.10
CA LYS A 680 34.77 -18.82 44.37
C LYS A 680 33.52 -19.71 44.41
N ALA A 681 32.72 -19.69 43.34
CA ALA A 681 31.52 -20.53 43.25
C ALA A 681 31.84 -22.04 43.28
N ALA A 682 32.96 -22.46 42.68
CA ALA A 682 33.41 -23.86 42.73
C ALA A 682 33.83 -24.28 44.15
N ALA A 683 34.53 -23.41 44.89
CA ALA A 683 34.92 -23.65 46.27
C ALA A 683 33.70 -23.72 47.21
N ASP A 684 32.71 -22.86 47.01
CA ASP A 684 31.46 -22.86 47.79
C ASP A 684 30.61 -24.13 47.52
N THR A 685 30.66 -24.65 46.29
CA THR A 685 29.98 -25.91 45.95
C THR A 685 30.69 -27.11 46.60
N ALA A 686 32.03 -27.11 46.61
CA ALA A 686 32.82 -28.17 47.23
C ALA A 686 32.68 -28.22 48.76
N SER A 687 32.58 -27.07 49.43
CA SER A 687 32.39 -26.99 50.89
C SER A 687 30.97 -27.39 51.34
N SER A 688 29.96 -27.25 50.47
CA SER A 688 28.58 -27.68 50.74
C SER A 688 28.32 -29.19 50.55
N GLY A 689 29.25 -29.91 49.91
CA GLY A 689 29.12 -31.34 49.59
C GLY A 689 29.68 -32.32 50.63
N ASP A 690 30.28 -31.81 51.71
CA ASP A 690 30.92 -32.59 52.80
C ASP A 690 30.10 -32.58 54.12
N MET A 691 28.79 -32.31 54.07
CA MET A 691 27.87 -32.42 55.22
C MET A 691 26.76 -33.45 55.02
#